data_AF-A0A5N6XT21-F1
#
_entry.id   AF-A0A5N6XT21-F1
#
_cell.length_a   1.000
_cell.length_b   1.000
_cell.length_c   1.000
_cell.angle_alpha   90.00
_cell.angle_beta   90.00
_cell.angle_gamma   90.00
#
_symmetry.space_group_name_H-M   'P 1'
#
loop_
_entity.id
_entity.type
_entity.pdbx_description
1 polymer ?
#
loop_
_entity_poly.entity_id
_entity_poly.type
_entity_poly.pdbx_seq_one_letter_code
_entity_poly.pdbx_strand_id
1 'polypeptide(L)'
;MKIPTPQQLQQLHVPLGGGHYEPVVTFDAAKATYLQDQEALQENLLRLCSVNGWHKSSRAACSPRPVLVSSEHQQRWRELHEALVLAITDIVERWLTDPKARFPERMPLEPEEEDLLHWIDKQVPHNLPQYRDCRGSWRPDFLVEEENSEDGSGPVENFRISEINARFSFNGFMFTTCGQQAIHDMGICDNGNGLVGATDPAKILKGLLRLFQPGLPLHLLKGDEAGVDIHMLVDFLDRYLGMTPRFIMPADLRLLPDPQAKGGYKLCCVAKNPDSCDPSTLIYHNGEILEEIHQVGLELHQREIRALEPEMLRQISLRCFNDMRTILLVHDKRMLGIVKQELDNLVAKNVLTLSQAKILDKGIPETILPGSLELDQAIAHCKEMPELKDEYILKPIRSGKGDGIVFGEDMNSNEWISRLEGLRSAQLIPGGGTCIVQRKVKQLFHVTEVSNALRQSGILKVSLQFKDDASEYLQNLILGLHKHHGHGLPITHSASRGWFWDIRPNSTTFQTPSHQARSETMQEFPWHTDCSYEEAPPKYFALQVLREDRCGGGTLSVMNVGKLSSMLSPSTCAALLRPQFRIDVPPEFVKSDASQHIIGSLMAADSSGAPNMLRFREDIMTPLSVEAAAALAELKNCLLGLEVQAETLHLTPDCLPRGSLVLMDNRRWLHARNEVMDPERHLRRVRWDARPFPAVTFPHSRSVI
;
A
#
# COMPACT_ATOMS: atom_id res chain seq x y z
N MET A 1 -27.16 -3.72 7.80
CA MET A 1 -25.71 -4.04 7.73
C MET A 1 -25.52 -4.88 6.49
N LYS A 2 -24.76 -4.42 5.49
CA LYS A 2 -24.47 -5.25 4.30
C LYS A 2 -23.45 -6.30 4.72
N ILE A 3 -23.78 -7.57 4.57
CA ILE A 3 -22.86 -8.67 4.79
C ILE A 3 -21.68 -8.49 3.82
N PRO A 4 -20.42 -8.68 4.25
CA PRO A 4 -19.25 -8.71 3.37
C PRO A 4 -19.51 -9.54 2.11
N THR A 5 -19.23 -8.98 0.95
CA THR A 5 -19.33 -9.71 -0.32
C THR A 5 -18.16 -10.70 -0.41
N PRO A 6 -18.40 -12.02 -0.56
CA PRO A 6 -17.34 -13.04 -0.58
C PRO A 6 -16.35 -12.94 -1.76
N GLN A 7 -16.66 -12.08 -2.73
CA GLN A 7 -15.97 -11.96 -4.02
C GLN A 7 -14.83 -10.95 -4.03
N GLN A 8 -14.64 -10.18 -2.95
CA GLN A 8 -13.60 -9.16 -2.87
C GLN A 8 -12.85 -9.20 -1.53
N LEU A 9 -11.54 -8.94 -1.56
CA LEU A 9 -10.74 -8.65 -0.38
C LEU A 9 -11.33 -7.43 0.32
N GLN A 10 -11.60 -7.58 1.61
CA GLN A 10 -12.18 -6.51 2.41
C GLN A 10 -11.51 -6.43 3.76
N GLN A 11 -10.98 -5.28 4.13
CA GLN A 11 -10.47 -5.08 5.49
C GLN A 11 -11.63 -5.01 6.48
N LEU A 12 -11.52 -5.72 7.59
CA LEU A 12 -12.55 -5.82 8.63
C LEU A 12 -12.11 -5.22 9.95
N HIS A 13 -13.07 -4.66 10.67
CA HIS A 13 -12.99 -4.45 12.11
C HIS A 13 -13.78 -5.54 12.84
N VAL A 14 -13.12 -6.15 13.82
CA VAL A 14 -13.72 -7.11 14.75
C VAL A 14 -13.44 -6.59 16.16
N PRO A 15 -14.45 -6.24 16.96
CA PRO A 15 -14.25 -5.73 18.31
C PRO A 15 -13.54 -6.72 19.24
N LEU A 16 -12.76 -6.23 20.20
CA LEU A 16 -12.25 -7.03 21.32
C LEU A 16 -13.41 -7.64 22.12
N GLY A 17 -13.42 -8.97 22.27
CA GLY A 17 -14.55 -9.74 22.81
C GLY A 17 -15.46 -10.35 21.74
N GLY A 18 -15.18 -10.05 20.46
CA GLY A 18 -15.80 -10.65 19.29
C GLY A 18 -17.27 -10.28 19.07
N GLY A 19 -17.98 -11.13 18.33
CA GLY A 19 -19.32 -10.85 17.83
C GLY A 19 -19.31 -10.40 16.37
N HIS A 20 -20.27 -9.55 15.99
CA HIS A 20 -20.40 -9.09 14.60
C HIS A 20 -19.18 -8.26 14.17
N TYR A 21 -18.73 -8.50 12.95
CA TYR A 21 -17.66 -7.76 12.31
C TYR A 21 -18.22 -6.85 11.23
N GLU A 22 -17.53 -5.75 10.97
CA GLU A 22 -17.91 -4.76 9.97
C GLU A 22 -16.73 -4.36 9.08
N PRO A 23 -16.98 -3.92 7.83
CA PRO A 23 -15.92 -3.40 6.98
C PRO A 23 -15.23 -2.17 7.60
N VAL A 24 -13.91 -2.05 7.51
CA VAL A 24 -13.18 -0.86 8.02
C VAL A 24 -13.64 0.43 7.34
N VAL A 25 -14.25 0.39 6.15
CA VAL A 25 -14.83 1.60 5.53
C VAL A 25 -15.93 2.27 6.36
N THR A 26 -16.52 1.58 7.34
CA THR A 26 -17.47 2.16 8.32
C THR A 26 -16.76 2.76 9.55
N PHE A 27 -15.44 2.88 9.53
CA PHE A 27 -14.58 3.32 10.63
C PHE A 27 -14.94 4.71 11.16
N ASP A 28 -15.11 4.78 12.48
CA ASP A 28 -15.23 6.01 13.26
C ASP A 28 -13.98 6.20 14.12
N ALA A 29 -13.08 7.09 13.68
CA ALA A 29 -11.79 7.35 14.33
C ALA A 29 -11.91 7.86 15.78
N ALA A 30 -13.10 8.30 16.21
CA ALA A 30 -13.33 8.81 17.56
C ALA A 30 -13.60 7.71 18.61
N LYS A 31 -13.80 6.45 18.22
CA LYS A 31 -14.09 5.37 19.18
C LYS A 31 -12.82 4.91 19.90
N ALA A 32 -12.81 5.09 21.23
CA ALA A 32 -11.75 4.61 22.13
C ALA A 32 -11.42 3.10 21.96
N THR A 33 -12.39 2.29 21.52
CA THR A 33 -12.23 0.87 21.23
C THR A 33 -11.11 0.58 20.22
N TYR A 34 -10.89 1.43 19.21
CA TYR A 34 -9.85 1.19 18.21
C TYR A 34 -8.42 1.37 18.72
N LEU A 35 -8.24 2.24 19.73
CA LEU A 35 -6.96 2.39 20.42
C LEU A 35 -6.70 1.14 21.28
N GLN A 36 -7.72 0.65 21.97
CA GLN A 36 -7.65 -0.59 22.75
C GLN A 36 -7.30 -1.79 21.87
N ASP A 37 -7.90 -1.92 20.68
CA ASP A 37 -7.56 -2.98 19.72
C ASP A 37 -6.09 -2.94 19.31
N GLN A 38 -5.55 -1.73 19.09
CA GLN A 38 -4.14 -1.54 18.75
C GLN A 38 -3.24 -1.92 19.93
N GLU A 39 -3.56 -1.48 21.15
CA GLU A 39 -2.83 -1.81 22.37
C GLU A 39 -2.81 -3.33 22.62
N ALA A 40 -3.97 -3.98 22.53
CA ALA A 40 -4.09 -5.43 22.69
C ALA A 40 -3.28 -6.21 21.65
N LEU A 41 -3.25 -5.76 20.39
CA LEU A 41 -2.37 -6.37 19.38
C LEU A 41 -0.90 -6.21 19.77
N GLN A 42 -0.48 -5.01 20.18
CA GLN A 42 0.91 -4.76 20.54
C GLN A 42 1.35 -5.60 21.76
N GLU A 43 0.47 -5.76 22.76
CA GLU A 43 0.74 -6.63 23.90
C GLU A 43 0.93 -8.10 23.49
N ASN A 44 0.05 -8.63 22.63
CA ASN A 44 0.17 -10.01 22.15
C ASN A 44 1.43 -10.20 21.29
N LEU A 45 1.78 -9.25 20.42
CA LEU A 45 3.02 -9.31 19.63
C LEU A 45 4.27 -9.34 20.52
N LEU A 46 4.29 -8.61 21.64
CA LEU A 46 5.41 -8.61 22.60
C LEU A 46 5.55 -9.91 23.40
N ARG A 47 4.46 -10.69 23.55
CA ARG A 47 4.55 -12.04 24.12
C ARG A 47 5.23 -13.00 23.15
N LEU A 48 4.93 -12.86 21.86
CA LEU A 48 5.38 -13.77 20.80
C LEU A 48 6.82 -13.53 20.34
N CYS A 49 7.35 -12.31 20.50
CA CYS A 49 8.71 -11.96 20.13
C CYS A 49 9.23 -10.84 21.04
N SER A 50 10.48 -10.97 21.54
CA SER A 50 11.06 -9.97 22.44
C SER A 50 11.19 -8.60 21.76
N VAL A 51 11.25 -7.53 22.56
CA VAL A 51 11.42 -6.15 22.06
C VAL A 51 12.63 -6.03 21.11
N ASN A 52 13.72 -6.74 21.41
CA ASN A 52 14.94 -6.72 20.61
C ASN A 52 14.81 -7.50 19.30
N GLY A 53 13.91 -8.49 19.22
CA GLY A 53 13.63 -9.23 17.98
C GLY A 53 12.87 -8.40 16.94
N TRP A 54 12.13 -7.37 17.37
CA TRP A 54 11.40 -6.45 16.48
C TRP A 54 12.33 -5.33 15.96
N HIS A 55 13.07 -5.61 14.89
CA HIS A 55 13.97 -4.62 14.28
C HIS A 55 13.25 -3.29 13.98
N LYS A 56 13.82 -2.16 14.45
CA LYS A 56 13.26 -0.80 14.32
C LYS A 56 11.79 -0.68 14.75
N SER A 57 11.36 -1.47 15.74
CA SER A 57 9.97 -1.49 16.23
C SER A 57 8.95 -1.79 15.12
N SER A 58 9.30 -2.68 14.16
CA SER A 58 8.44 -3.05 13.03
C SER A 58 7.03 -3.51 13.44
N ARG A 59 6.84 -4.00 14.67
CA ARG A 59 5.52 -4.28 15.27
C ARG A 59 4.52 -3.12 15.20
N ALA A 60 4.99 -1.87 15.22
CA ALA A 60 4.14 -0.69 15.16
C ALA A 60 3.42 -0.55 13.81
N ALA A 61 3.94 -1.17 12.75
CA ALA A 61 3.30 -1.23 11.44
C ALA A 61 2.20 -2.31 11.34
N CYS A 62 2.07 -3.17 12.36
CA CYS A 62 1.05 -4.22 12.37
C CYS A 62 -0.35 -3.63 12.65
N SER A 63 -1.34 -4.07 11.87
CA SER A 63 -2.73 -3.63 11.99
C SER A 63 -3.60 -4.71 12.62
N PRO A 64 -4.45 -4.38 13.62
CA PRO A 64 -5.38 -5.33 14.23
C PRO A 64 -6.61 -5.59 13.35
N ARG A 65 -6.68 -4.97 12.16
CA ARG A 65 -7.80 -5.07 11.22
C ARG A 65 -7.44 -6.03 10.10
N PRO A 66 -7.86 -7.31 10.18
CA PRO A 66 -7.50 -8.32 9.19
C PRO A 66 -8.17 -8.05 7.84
N VAL A 67 -7.63 -8.63 6.78
CA VAL A 67 -8.28 -8.68 5.47
C VAL A 67 -9.09 -9.97 5.38
N LEU A 68 -10.40 -9.85 5.13
CA LEU A 68 -11.28 -10.97 4.86
C LEU A 68 -10.93 -11.58 3.52
N VAL A 69 -10.80 -12.91 3.53
CA VAL A 69 -10.57 -13.72 2.33
C VAL A 69 -11.59 -14.85 2.31
N SER A 70 -12.06 -15.22 1.13
CA SER A 70 -12.96 -16.37 0.96
C SER A 70 -12.16 -17.66 0.75
N SER A 71 -12.85 -18.81 0.85
CA SER A 71 -12.27 -20.10 0.47
C SER A 71 -11.88 -20.16 -1.01
N GLU A 72 -12.60 -19.41 -1.85
CA GLU A 72 -12.30 -19.28 -3.28
C GLU A 72 -10.96 -18.55 -3.50
N HIS A 73 -10.70 -17.46 -2.77
CA HIS A 73 -9.38 -16.80 -2.81
C HIS A 73 -8.26 -17.77 -2.43
N GLN A 74 -8.44 -18.53 -1.34
CA GLN A 74 -7.44 -19.52 -0.91
C GLN A 74 -7.22 -20.63 -1.95
N GLN A 75 -8.27 -21.09 -2.61
CA GLN A 75 -8.16 -22.07 -3.69
C GLN A 75 -7.36 -21.49 -4.87
N ARG A 76 -7.71 -20.29 -5.34
CA ARG A 76 -7.02 -19.63 -6.46
C ARG A 76 -5.55 -19.38 -6.17
N TRP A 77 -5.22 -18.93 -4.96
CA TRP A 77 -3.82 -18.76 -4.54
C TRP A 77 -3.06 -20.08 -4.48
N ARG A 78 -3.70 -21.16 -4.00
CA ARG A 78 -3.09 -22.49 -3.98
C ARG A 78 -2.79 -22.99 -5.38
N GLU A 79 -3.76 -22.92 -6.29
CA GLU A 79 -3.60 -23.36 -7.68
C GLU A 79 -2.53 -22.55 -8.41
N LEU A 80 -2.54 -21.23 -8.23
CA LEU A 80 -1.52 -20.33 -8.80
C LEU A 80 -0.13 -20.63 -8.25
N HIS A 81 0.00 -20.82 -6.93
CA HIS A 81 1.27 -21.16 -6.29
C HIS A 81 1.79 -22.52 -6.74
N GLU A 82 0.94 -23.55 -6.79
CA GLU A 82 1.33 -24.89 -7.26
C GLU A 82 1.82 -24.87 -8.71
N ALA A 83 1.12 -24.18 -9.60
CA ALA A 83 1.54 -24.02 -10.99
C ALA A 83 2.89 -23.28 -11.10
N LEU A 84 3.07 -22.19 -10.34
CA LEU A 84 4.33 -21.44 -10.32
C LEU A 84 5.50 -22.30 -9.83
N VAL A 85 5.28 -23.06 -8.76
CA VAL A 85 6.30 -23.95 -8.19
C VAL A 85 6.70 -25.03 -9.20
N LEU A 86 5.74 -25.66 -9.88
CA LEU A 86 6.03 -26.65 -10.93
C LEU A 86 6.84 -26.05 -12.08
N ALA A 87 6.41 -24.89 -12.60
CA ALA A 87 7.08 -24.20 -13.69
C ALA A 87 8.53 -23.83 -13.35
N ILE A 88 8.74 -23.15 -12.21
CA ILE A 88 10.07 -22.72 -11.78
C ILE A 88 10.98 -23.91 -11.49
N THR A 89 10.45 -24.97 -10.86
CA THR A 89 11.23 -26.17 -10.55
C THR A 89 11.77 -26.81 -11.83
N ASP A 90 10.93 -27.00 -12.84
CA ASP A 90 11.34 -27.56 -14.12
C ASP A 90 12.35 -26.65 -14.84
N ILE A 91 12.07 -25.35 -14.95
CA ILE A 91 12.96 -24.37 -15.62
C ILE A 91 14.36 -24.38 -14.99
N VAL A 92 14.46 -24.37 -13.66
CA VAL A 92 15.75 -24.34 -12.96
C VAL A 92 16.49 -25.67 -13.10
N GLU A 93 15.80 -26.82 -13.02
CA GLU A 93 16.43 -28.14 -13.16
C GLU A 93 17.06 -28.36 -14.54
N ARG A 94 16.48 -27.76 -15.57
CA ARG A 94 17.00 -27.88 -16.94
C ARG A 94 17.74 -26.65 -17.45
N TRP A 95 18.04 -25.69 -16.56
CA TRP A 95 18.63 -24.40 -16.91
C TRP A 95 19.86 -24.52 -17.83
N LEU A 96 20.76 -25.46 -17.51
CA LEU A 96 22.00 -25.70 -18.24
C LEU A 96 21.93 -26.89 -19.21
N THR A 97 20.88 -27.72 -19.12
CA THR A 97 20.78 -28.98 -19.88
C THR A 97 19.82 -28.91 -21.07
N ASP A 98 19.01 -27.85 -21.18
CA ASP A 98 18.10 -27.61 -22.31
C ASP A 98 18.62 -26.50 -23.26
N PRO A 99 19.52 -26.82 -24.21
CA PRO A 99 20.10 -25.82 -25.11
C PRO A 99 19.07 -25.22 -26.08
N LYS A 100 17.89 -25.84 -26.24
CA LYS A 100 16.83 -25.30 -27.10
C LYS A 100 16.08 -24.16 -26.42
N ALA A 101 15.94 -24.22 -25.10
CA ALA A 101 15.25 -23.18 -24.32
C ALA A 101 16.08 -21.88 -24.20
N ARG A 102 17.40 -21.98 -24.35
CA ARG A 102 18.34 -20.84 -24.40
C ARG A 102 18.21 -19.91 -23.19
N PHE A 103 18.09 -20.50 -22.00
CA PHE A 103 17.87 -19.73 -20.77
C PHE A 103 19.00 -18.77 -20.43
N PRO A 104 20.30 -19.18 -20.50
CA PRO A 104 21.40 -18.25 -20.25
C PRO A 104 21.41 -17.06 -21.22
N GLU A 105 20.98 -17.24 -22.48
CA GLU A 105 20.92 -16.13 -23.44
C GLU A 105 19.74 -15.18 -23.21
N ARG A 106 18.61 -15.70 -22.71
CA ARG A 106 17.41 -14.90 -22.39
C ARG A 106 17.54 -14.17 -21.05
N MET A 107 18.32 -14.73 -20.13
CA MET A 107 18.55 -14.20 -18.80
C MET A 107 20.03 -14.31 -18.42
N PRO A 108 20.92 -13.56 -19.09
CA PRO A 108 22.34 -13.66 -18.83
C PRO A 108 22.67 -13.24 -17.40
N LEU A 109 23.65 -13.94 -16.84
CA LEU A 109 24.24 -13.66 -15.55
C LEU A 109 25.63 -13.06 -15.73
N GLU A 110 26.24 -12.63 -14.63
CA GLU A 110 27.67 -12.32 -14.68
C GLU A 110 28.46 -13.62 -14.89
N PRO A 111 29.64 -13.59 -15.56
CA PRO A 111 30.43 -14.78 -15.82
C PRO A 111 30.72 -15.63 -14.57
N GLU A 112 31.02 -15.00 -13.45
CA GLU A 112 31.33 -15.69 -12.20
C GLU A 112 30.10 -16.39 -11.59
N GLU A 113 28.91 -15.83 -11.79
CA GLU A 113 27.64 -16.43 -11.36
C GLU A 113 27.29 -17.62 -12.25
N GLU A 114 27.48 -17.50 -13.57
CA GLU A 114 27.27 -18.59 -14.53
C GLU A 114 28.25 -19.75 -14.29
N ASP A 115 29.52 -19.46 -14.04
CA ASP A 115 30.53 -20.45 -13.65
C ASP A 115 30.16 -21.17 -12.36
N LEU A 116 29.60 -20.45 -11.38
CA LEU A 116 29.11 -21.05 -10.15
C LEU A 116 27.92 -21.99 -10.42
N LEU A 117 26.97 -21.61 -11.28
CA LEU A 117 25.85 -22.48 -11.64
C LEU A 117 26.32 -23.75 -12.36
N HIS A 118 27.25 -23.63 -13.30
CA HIS A 118 27.88 -24.79 -13.95
C HIS A 118 28.60 -25.69 -12.96
N TRP A 119 29.24 -25.11 -11.95
CA TRP A 119 29.88 -25.89 -10.90
C TRP A 119 28.87 -26.60 -10.01
N ILE A 120 27.79 -25.93 -9.61
CA ILE A 120 26.68 -26.48 -8.80
C ILE A 120 26.04 -27.67 -9.52
N ASP A 121 25.78 -27.55 -10.83
CA ASP A 121 25.18 -28.63 -11.62
C ASP A 121 26.02 -29.92 -11.56
N LYS A 122 27.35 -29.79 -11.62
CA LYS A 122 28.28 -30.94 -11.45
C LYS A 122 28.27 -31.56 -10.06
N GLN A 123 27.73 -30.85 -9.05
CA GLN A 123 27.60 -31.37 -7.68
C GLN A 123 26.36 -32.23 -7.48
N VAL A 124 25.39 -32.20 -8.40
CA VAL A 124 24.12 -32.92 -8.28
C VAL A 124 24.25 -34.34 -8.88
N PRO A 125 23.73 -35.42 -8.24
CA PRO A 125 23.08 -35.47 -6.93
C PRO A 125 24.05 -35.75 -5.76
N HIS A 126 25.35 -35.88 -6.03
CA HIS A 126 26.32 -36.46 -5.10
C HIS A 126 26.59 -35.58 -3.87
N ASN A 127 26.95 -34.33 -4.11
CA ASN A 127 27.21 -33.33 -3.08
C ASN A 127 25.96 -32.48 -2.82
N LEU A 128 25.13 -32.22 -3.82
CA LEU A 128 23.87 -31.49 -3.65
C LEU A 128 22.70 -32.34 -4.10
N PRO A 129 21.56 -32.33 -3.38
CA PRO A 129 20.36 -33.00 -3.86
C PRO A 129 19.82 -32.34 -5.14
N GLN A 130 18.85 -32.99 -5.77
CA GLN A 130 18.11 -32.42 -6.90
C GLN A 130 17.46 -31.09 -6.49
N TYR A 131 17.33 -30.15 -7.43
CA TYR A 131 16.78 -28.84 -7.11
C TYR A 131 15.40 -28.93 -6.47
N ARG A 132 14.51 -29.78 -7.01
CA ARG A 132 13.18 -30.03 -6.42
C ARG A 132 13.19 -30.39 -4.93
N ASP A 133 14.28 -30.94 -4.41
CA ASP A 133 14.40 -31.40 -3.03
C ASP A 133 15.11 -30.37 -2.13
N CYS A 134 15.67 -29.29 -2.69
CA CYS A 134 16.44 -28.29 -1.94
C CYS A 134 16.16 -26.82 -2.31
N ARG A 135 15.03 -26.53 -2.93
CA ARG A 135 14.59 -25.18 -3.39
C ARG A 135 14.78 -24.01 -2.41
N GLY A 136 14.92 -24.26 -1.11
CA GLY A 136 14.97 -23.20 -0.11
C GLY A 136 13.61 -22.54 0.09
N SER A 137 13.61 -21.21 0.18
CA SER A 137 12.42 -20.41 0.51
C SER A 137 12.26 -19.24 -0.45
N TRP A 138 11.03 -19.00 -0.90
CA TRP A 138 10.66 -17.82 -1.67
C TRP A 138 9.23 -17.36 -1.36
N ARG A 139 8.99 -16.06 -1.58
CA ARG A 139 7.70 -15.40 -1.38
C ARG A 139 7.28 -14.68 -2.68
N PRO A 140 6.26 -15.17 -3.39
CA PRO A 140 5.69 -14.44 -4.53
C PRO A 140 4.80 -13.31 -4.00
N ASP A 141 5.04 -12.08 -4.46
CA ASP A 141 4.27 -10.90 -4.07
C ASP A 141 3.32 -10.51 -5.20
N PHE A 142 2.03 -10.38 -4.87
CA PHE A 142 0.98 -10.10 -5.85
C PHE A 142 0.29 -8.76 -5.64
N LEU A 143 -0.24 -8.21 -6.72
CA LEU A 143 -1.16 -7.08 -6.74
C LEU A 143 -2.54 -7.57 -7.22
N VAL A 144 -3.60 -6.84 -6.88
CA VAL A 144 -4.98 -7.21 -7.24
C VAL A 144 -5.53 -6.24 -8.27
N GLU A 145 -6.06 -6.76 -9.36
CA GLU A 145 -6.80 -6.00 -10.38
C GLU A 145 -8.21 -6.54 -10.54
N GLU A 146 -9.13 -5.73 -11.06
CA GLU A 146 -10.46 -6.23 -11.46
C GLU A 146 -10.41 -6.72 -12.92
N GLU A 147 -10.91 -7.92 -13.14
CA GLU A 147 -11.14 -8.50 -14.46
C GLU A 147 -12.65 -8.71 -14.65
N ASN A 148 -13.17 -8.44 -15.86
CA ASN A 148 -14.56 -8.77 -16.15
C ASN A 148 -14.70 -10.29 -16.18
N SER A 149 -15.65 -10.83 -15.42
CA SER A 149 -15.98 -12.26 -15.44
C SER A 149 -16.30 -12.73 -16.85
N GLU A 150 -15.78 -13.90 -17.26
CA GLU A 150 -16.07 -14.50 -18.56
C GLU A 150 -17.57 -14.83 -18.75
N ASP A 151 -18.31 -15.02 -17.65
CA ASP A 151 -19.75 -15.33 -17.63
C ASP A 151 -20.66 -14.09 -17.51
N GLY A 152 -20.09 -12.88 -17.48
CA GLY A 152 -20.83 -11.63 -17.34
C GLY A 152 -21.45 -11.37 -15.95
N SER A 153 -21.08 -12.15 -14.93
CA SER A 153 -21.52 -11.98 -13.53
C SER A 153 -20.97 -10.73 -12.82
N GLY A 154 -20.00 -10.02 -13.40
CA GLY A 154 -19.47 -8.75 -12.91
C GLY A 154 -17.95 -8.71 -12.83
N PRO A 155 -17.35 -7.65 -12.26
CA PRO A 155 -15.91 -7.60 -12.02
C PRO A 155 -15.51 -8.60 -10.93
N VAL A 156 -14.48 -9.41 -11.20
CA VAL A 156 -13.90 -10.40 -10.29
C VAL A 156 -12.44 -10.01 -10.04
N GLU A 157 -11.95 -10.22 -8.81
CA GLU A 157 -10.55 -9.98 -8.50
C GLU A 157 -9.63 -10.93 -9.27
N ASN A 158 -8.52 -10.42 -9.77
CA ASN A 158 -7.44 -11.23 -10.31
C ASN A 158 -6.11 -10.90 -9.63
N PHE A 159 -5.38 -11.95 -9.27
CA PHE A 159 -4.16 -11.87 -8.47
C PHE A 159 -2.93 -11.96 -9.39
N ARG A 160 -2.17 -10.87 -9.50
CA ARG A 160 -1.02 -10.74 -10.40
C ARG A 160 0.29 -10.75 -9.62
N ILE A 161 1.02 -11.86 -9.67
CA ILE A 161 2.38 -12.00 -9.10
C ILE A 161 3.32 -11.06 -9.85
N SER A 162 3.73 -9.98 -9.18
CA SER A 162 4.50 -8.91 -9.79
C SER A 162 6.02 -9.06 -9.57
N GLU A 163 6.42 -9.82 -8.56
CA GLU A 163 7.80 -10.20 -8.26
C GLU A 163 7.87 -11.45 -7.36
N ILE A 164 9.07 -12.05 -7.26
CA ILE A 164 9.38 -13.15 -6.36
C ILE A 164 10.57 -12.77 -5.48
N ASN A 165 10.37 -12.79 -4.16
CA ASN A 165 11.38 -12.52 -3.16
C ASN A 165 11.98 -13.83 -2.66
N ALA A 166 13.21 -14.16 -3.07
CA ALA A 166 13.84 -15.45 -2.75
C ALA A 166 15.27 -15.34 -2.18
N ARG A 167 15.83 -14.12 -2.12
CA ARG A 167 17.19 -13.89 -1.59
C ARG A 167 17.28 -14.10 -0.07
N PHE A 168 16.26 -13.67 0.67
CA PHE A 168 16.24 -13.68 2.14
C PHE A 168 15.17 -14.66 2.63
N SER A 169 15.60 -15.84 3.07
CA SER A 169 14.72 -17.01 3.28
C SER A 169 13.63 -16.82 4.32
N PHE A 170 13.84 -15.91 5.28
CA PHE A 170 12.93 -15.68 6.39
C PHE A 170 11.98 -14.50 6.17
N ASN A 171 12.25 -13.65 5.17
CA ASN A 171 11.62 -12.33 5.04
C ASN A 171 10.09 -12.43 4.89
N GLY A 172 9.36 -11.80 5.82
CA GLY A 172 7.90 -11.76 5.90
C GLY A 172 7.25 -12.97 6.56
N PHE A 173 7.93 -14.10 6.75
CA PHE A 173 7.32 -15.32 7.30
C PHE A 173 7.19 -15.28 8.82
N MET A 174 8.20 -14.80 9.55
CA MET A 174 8.14 -14.67 11.01
C MET A 174 7.18 -13.55 11.41
N PHE A 175 7.19 -12.44 10.68
CA PHE A 175 6.25 -11.34 10.89
C PHE A 175 4.81 -11.81 10.70
N THR A 176 4.53 -12.54 9.62
CA THR A 176 3.20 -13.11 9.34
C THR A 176 2.79 -14.12 10.42
N THR A 177 3.72 -14.99 10.86
CA THR A 177 3.46 -15.98 11.92
C THR A 177 3.06 -15.29 13.22
N CYS A 178 3.83 -14.30 13.67
CA CYS A 178 3.54 -13.56 14.90
C CYS A 178 2.25 -12.74 14.78
N GLY A 179 2.02 -12.08 13.63
CA GLY A 179 0.82 -11.29 13.40
C GLY A 179 -0.46 -12.13 13.41
N GLN A 180 -0.46 -13.27 12.73
CA GLN A 180 -1.60 -14.18 12.72
C GLN A 180 -1.86 -14.81 14.09
N GLN A 181 -0.79 -15.19 14.82
CA GLN A 181 -0.93 -15.72 16.17
C GLN A 181 -1.45 -14.66 17.15
N ALA A 182 -0.98 -13.41 17.05
CA ALA A 182 -1.47 -12.32 17.89
C ALA A 182 -2.97 -12.04 17.64
N ILE A 183 -3.41 -12.05 16.38
CA ILE A 183 -4.84 -11.92 16.02
C ILE A 183 -5.67 -13.07 16.60
N HIS A 184 -5.13 -14.29 16.56
CA HIS A 184 -5.76 -15.45 17.19
C HIS A 184 -5.88 -15.27 18.71
N ASP A 185 -4.79 -14.87 19.37
CA ASP A 185 -4.76 -14.68 20.83
C ASP A 185 -5.64 -13.53 21.32
N MET A 186 -5.97 -12.57 20.43
CA MET A 186 -6.97 -11.52 20.68
C MET A 186 -8.43 -12.03 20.62
N GLY A 187 -8.66 -13.28 20.21
CA GLY A 187 -10.00 -13.86 20.09
C GLY A 187 -10.81 -13.35 18.91
N ILE A 188 -10.14 -12.81 17.87
CA ILE A 188 -10.80 -12.25 16.67
C ILE A 188 -11.63 -13.31 15.93
N CYS A 189 -11.24 -14.59 16.00
CA CYS A 189 -11.93 -15.71 15.33
C CYS A 189 -12.80 -16.58 16.26
N ASP A 190 -12.82 -16.34 17.57
CA ASP A 190 -13.29 -17.36 18.54
C ASP A 190 -14.75 -17.21 18.99
N ASN A 191 -15.39 -16.09 18.65
CA ASN A 191 -16.65 -15.66 19.26
C ASN A 191 -17.89 -15.96 18.40
N GLY A 192 -17.90 -17.10 17.72
CA GLY A 192 -19.06 -17.55 16.92
C GLY A 192 -19.38 -16.66 15.71
N ASN A 193 -18.44 -15.81 15.29
CA ASN A 193 -18.61 -14.91 14.15
C ASN A 193 -18.37 -15.59 12.79
N GLY A 194 -17.96 -16.85 12.78
CA GLY A 194 -17.71 -17.64 11.57
C GLY A 194 -16.39 -17.32 10.86
N LEU A 195 -15.56 -16.44 11.42
CA LEU A 195 -14.23 -16.15 10.89
C LEU A 195 -13.24 -17.24 11.33
N VAL A 196 -12.29 -17.54 10.46
CA VAL A 196 -11.16 -18.42 10.75
C VAL A 196 -9.88 -17.77 10.25
N GLY A 197 -8.75 -18.09 10.87
CA GLY A 197 -7.45 -17.64 10.39
C GLY A 197 -7.21 -18.11 8.94
N ALA A 198 -6.90 -17.17 8.05
CA ALA A 198 -6.60 -17.47 6.64
C ALA A 198 -5.32 -18.30 6.48
N THR A 199 -4.43 -18.22 7.47
CA THR A 199 -3.20 -18.99 7.54
C THR A 199 -3.03 -19.62 8.93
N ASP A 200 -2.24 -20.68 8.98
CA ASP A 200 -1.90 -21.41 10.20
C ASP A 200 -0.45 -21.07 10.58
N PRO A 201 -0.21 -20.32 11.69
CA PRO A 201 1.13 -19.96 12.14
C PRO A 201 2.06 -21.17 12.30
N ALA A 202 1.53 -22.31 12.77
CA ALA A 202 2.32 -23.52 12.99
C ALA A 202 2.80 -24.13 11.66
N LYS A 203 2.01 -24.03 10.59
CA LYS A 203 2.43 -24.49 9.25
C LYS A 203 3.57 -23.64 8.69
N ILE A 204 3.50 -22.31 8.84
CA ILE A 204 4.57 -21.41 8.38
C ILE A 204 5.86 -21.72 9.13
N LEU A 205 5.79 -21.77 10.46
CA LEU A 205 6.94 -22.07 11.31
C LEU A 205 7.54 -23.45 10.99
N LYS A 206 6.70 -24.48 10.84
CA LYS A 206 7.16 -25.82 10.43
C LYS A 206 7.85 -25.80 9.07
N GLY A 207 7.38 -24.96 8.14
CA GLY A 207 8.04 -24.74 6.85
C GLY A 207 9.44 -24.14 7.02
N LEU A 208 9.59 -23.09 7.83
CA LEU A 208 10.89 -22.47 8.10
C LEU A 208 11.87 -23.42 8.79
N LEU A 209 11.40 -24.16 9.80
CA LEU A 209 12.22 -25.12 10.54
C LEU A 209 12.65 -26.33 9.69
N ARG A 210 12.01 -26.57 8.53
CA ARG A 210 12.43 -27.61 7.58
C ARG A 210 13.58 -27.19 6.68
N LEU A 211 13.93 -25.90 6.64
CA LEU A 211 15.04 -25.42 5.81
C LEU A 211 16.38 -25.94 6.33
N PHE A 212 16.56 -26.00 7.65
CA PHE A 212 17.82 -26.37 8.29
C PHE A 212 17.64 -27.58 9.22
N GLN A 213 18.76 -28.17 9.64
CA GLN A 213 18.77 -29.32 10.53
C GLN A 213 18.94 -28.87 11.98
N PRO A 214 17.97 -29.13 12.89
CA PRO A 214 18.06 -28.68 14.28
C PRO A 214 19.23 -29.26 15.08
N GLY A 215 19.73 -30.44 14.70
CA GLY A 215 20.85 -31.11 15.37
C GLY A 215 22.24 -30.57 15.03
N LEU A 216 22.33 -29.57 14.13
CA LEU A 216 23.59 -28.98 13.70
C LEU A 216 23.67 -27.49 14.10
N PRO A 217 24.87 -26.94 14.38
CA PRO A 217 25.05 -25.51 14.59
C PRO A 217 24.50 -24.69 13.43
N LEU A 218 23.65 -23.70 13.72
CA LEU A 218 23.05 -22.82 12.71
C LEU A 218 23.86 -21.54 12.57
N HIS A 219 24.48 -21.36 11.41
CA HIS A 219 25.20 -20.14 11.07
C HIS A 219 24.34 -19.26 10.13
N LEU A 220 24.36 -17.96 10.36
CA LEU A 220 23.65 -16.96 9.56
C LEU A 220 24.68 -15.97 9.03
N LEU A 221 25.04 -16.12 7.74
CA LEU A 221 25.96 -15.23 7.05
C LEU A 221 25.22 -13.97 6.64
N LYS A 222 25.52 -12.90 7.37
CA LYS A 222 24.79 -11.64 7.31
C LYS A 222 25.74 -10.50 6.96
N GLY A 223 25.24 -9.60 6.13
CA GLY A 223 25.95 -8.40 5.70
C GLY A 223 25.15 -7.14 5.98
N ASP A 224 25.10 -6.25 5.00
CA ASP A 224 24.53 -4.91 5.11
C ASP A 224 23.00 -4.88 5.22
N GLU A 225 22.29 -5.90 4.75
CA GLU A 225 20.82 -5.95 4.85
C GLU A 225 20.41 -6.03 6.32
N ALA A 226 19.68 -5.04 6.82
CA ALA A 226 19.33 -4.98 8.25
C ALA A 226 18.57 -6.22 8.75
N GLY A 227 17.63 -6.72 7.93
CA GLY A 227 16.78 -7.86 8.25
C GLY A 227 15.73 -7.54 9.33
N VAL A 228 14.49 -8.00 9.16
CA VAL A 228 13.46 -7.92 10.21
C VAL A 228 13.23 -9.33 10.77
N ASP A 229 12.74 -10.24 9.94
CA ASP A 229 12.38 -11.60 10.34
C ASP A 229 13.55 -12.44 10.83
N ILE A 230 14.79 -12.18 10.41
CA ILE A 230 15.95 -12.95 10.87
C ILE A 230 16.14 -12.83 12.39
N HIS A 231 15.92 -11.64 12.95
CA HIS A 231 16.07 -11.38 14.38
C HIS A 231 14.91 -11.99 15.15
N MET A 232 13.71 -11.95 14.57
CA MET A 232 12.53 -12.63 15.12
C MET A 232 12.70 -14.16 15.14
N LEU A 233 13.30 -14.73 14.09
CA LEU A 233 13.61 -16.16 14.04
C LEU A 233 14.63 -16.52 15.12
N VAL A 234 15.72 -15.75 15.25
CA VAL A 234 16.75 -15.99 16.27
C VAL A 234 16.14 -15.96 17.68
N ASP A 235 15.32 -14.95 17.98
CA ASP A 235 14.60 -14.83 19.25
C ASP A 235 13.64 -16.01 19.50
N PHE A 236 13.00 -16.52 18.45
CA PHE A 236 12.15 -17.70 18.54
C PHE A 236 12.96 -18.96 18.84
N LEU A 237 14.05 -19.20 18.09
CA LEU A 237 14.89 -20.39 18.22
C LEU A 237 15.54 -20.47 19.61
N ASP A 238 15.99 -19.33 20.13
CA ASP A 238 16.62 -19.25 21.45
C ASP A 238 15.61 -19.56 22.56
N ARG A 239 14.47 -18.84 22.58
CA ARG A 239 13.49 -18.96 23.67
C ARG A 239 12.72 -20.28 23.68
N TYR A 240 12.40 -20.82 22.51
CA TYR A 240 11.48 -21.96 22.41
C TYR A 240 12.16 -23.27 22.04
N LEU A 241 13.31 -23.24 21.36
CA LEU A 241 14.03 -24.45 20.95
C LEU A 241 15.40 -24.60 21.64
N GLY A 242 15.83 -23.62 22.45
CA GLY A 242 17.15 -23.62 23.08
C GLY A 242 18.30 -23.63 22.07
N MET A 243 18.04 -23.18 20.84
CA MET A 243 19.01 -23.06 19.77
C MET A 243 19.49 -21.62 19.70
N THR A 244 20.80 -21.40 19.73
CA THR A 244 21.38 -20.05 19.61
C THR A 244 22.11 -19.93 18.26
N PRO A 245 21.47 -19.38 17.21
CA PRO A 245 22.10 -19.17 15.92
C PRO A 245 23.29 -18.21 16.01
N ARG A 246 24.29 -18.42 15.14
CA ARG A 246 25.52 -17.61 15.11
C ARG A 246 25.52 -16.67 13.90
N PHE A 247 25.53 -15.37 14.16
CA PHE A 247 25.74 -14.38 13.11
C PHE A 247 27.22 -14.29 12.73
N ILE A 248 27.51 -14.49 11.46
CA ILE A 248 28.86 -14.41 10.89
C ILE A 248 28.89 -13.40 9.76
N MET A 249 30.00 -12.68 9.62
CA MET A 249 30.25 -11.74 8.53
C MET A 249 31.07 -12.42 7.43
N PRO A 250 31.03 -11.92 6.18
CA PRO A 250 31.92 -12.40 5.12
C PRO A 250 33.41 -12.45 5.51
N ALA A 251 33.87 -11.44 6.26
CA ALA A 251 35.25 -11.36 6.75
C ALA A 251 35.63 -12.46 7.77
N ASP A 252 34.64 -13.08 8.42
CA ASP A 252 34.86 -14.14 9.41
C ASP A 252 35.14 -15.50 8.74
N LEU A 253 34.91 -15.66 7.43
CA LEU A 253 34.98 -16.94 6.74
C LEU A 253 36.41 -17.41 6.46
N ARG A 254 36.66 -18.71 6.60
CA ARG A 254 37.92 -19.39 6.27
C ARG A 254 37.65 -20.69 5.53
N LEU A 255 38.56 -21.05 4.62
CA LEU A 255 38.57 -22.36 3.96
C LEU A 255 39.81 -23.14 4.38
N LEU A 256 39.60 -24.35 4.89
CA LEU A 256 40.67 -25.27 5.25
C LEU A 256 40.64 -26.46 4.30
N PRO A 257 41.72 -26.75 3.55
CA PRO A 257 41.77 -27.93 2.69
C PRO A 257 41.57 -29.20 3.50
N ASP A 258 40.63 -30.04 3.07
CA ASP A 258 40.38 -31.35 3.66
C ASP A 258 39.90 -32.31 2.56
N PRO A 259 40.75 -33.24 2.09
CA PRO A 259 40.40 -34.19 1.03
C PRO A 259 39.20 -35.09 1.34
N GLN A 260 38.83 -35.25 2.62
CA GLN A 260 37.68 -36.03 3.05
C GLN A 260 36.41 -35.19 3.16
N ALA A 261 36.54 -33.87 3.19
CA ALA A 261 35.40 -32.97 3.30
C ALA A 261 34.67 -32.83 1.96
N LYS A 262 33.36 -32.59 2.08
CA LYS A 262 32.50 -32.26 0.94
C LYS A 262 33.05 -31.06 0.18
N GLY A 263 33.36 -31.24 -1.11
CA GLY A 263 33.96 -30.20 -1.94
C GLY A 263 35.44 -29.97 -1.71
N GLY A 264 36.15 -30.83 -0.95
CA GLY A 264 37.59 -30.76 -0.71
C GLY A 264 38.03 -29.73 0.34
N TYR A 265 37.08 -29.06 0.99
CA TYR A 265 37.34 -28.04 2.01
C TYR A 265 36.36 -28.13 3.17
N LYS A 266 36.86 -27.82 4.36
CA LYS A 266 36.03 -27.38 5.48
C LYS A 266 35.77 -25.88 5.36
N LEU A 267 34.50 -25.51 5.41
CA LEU A 267 34.07 -24.13 5.54
C LEU A 267 34.05 -23.79 7.02
N CYS A 268 34.79 -22.78 7.45
CA CYS A 268 34.88 -22.39 8.85
C CYS A 268 34.59 -20.89 9.03
N CYS A 269 34.31 -20.48 10.26
CA CYS A 269 34.32 -19.07 10.68
C CYS A 269 35.22 -18.85 11.89
N VAL A 270 35.65 -17.60 12.10
CA VAL A 270 36.36 -17.19 13.31
C VAL A 270 35.41 -17.24 14.52
N ALA A 271 35.80 -18.00 15.54
CA ALA A 271 35.05 -18.14 16.78
C ALA A 271 35.19 -16.88 17.65
N LYS A 272 34.10 -16.13 17.83
CA LYS A 272 34.12 -14.86 18.59
C LYS A 272 34.15 -15.05 20.12
N ASN A 273 33.60 -16.17 20.63
CA ASN A 273 33.56 -16.51 22.06
C ASN A 273 33.96 -17.99 22.27
N PRO A 274 35.25 -18.34 22.16
CA PRO A 274 35.72 -19.72 22.21
C PRO A 274 35.38 -20.42 23.53
N ASP A 275 35.31 -19.68 24.64
CA ASP A 275 34.97 -20.22 25.98
C ASP A 275 33.52 -20.71 26.10
N SER A 276 32.65 -20.30 25.17
CA SER A 276 31.24 -20.72 25.11
C SER A 276 31.00 -21.92 24.19
N CYS A 277 32.01 -22.37 23.45
CA CYS A 277 31.94 -23.51 22.56
C CYS A 277 32.48 -24.77 23.25
N ASP A 278 32.02 -25.94 22.81
CA ASP A 278 32.66 -27.20 23.18
C ASP A 278 34.10 -27.21 22.62
N PRO A 279 35.15 -27.30 23.45
CA PRO A 279 36.54 -27.28 22.98
C PRO A 279 36.86 -28.36 21.93
N SER A 280 36.12 -29.46 21.93
CA SER A 280 36.29 -30.55 20.95
C SER A 280 35.82 -30.19 19.53
N THR A 281 35.05 -29.11 19.39
CA THR A 281 34.51 -28.62 18.11
C THR A 281 35.33 -27.49 17.49
N LEU A 282 36.31 -26.95 18.24
CA LEU A 282 37.14 -25.83 17.80
C LEU A 282 38.38 -26.30 17.03
N ILE A 283 38.72 -25.56 15.98
CA ILE A 283 39.87 -25.80 15.12
C ILE A 283 40.88 -24.68 15.31
N TYR A 284 42.09 -25.01 15.74
CA TYR A 284 43.18 -24.04 15.89
C TYR A 284 44.01 -24.00 14.60
N HIS A 285 44.00 -22.87 13.90
CA HIS A 285 44.70 -22.73 12.62
C HIS A 285 45.28 -21.32 12.46
N ASN A 286 46.58 -21.22 12.17
CA ASN A 286 47.30 -19.95 11.94
C ASN A 286 47.08 -18.88 13.03
N GLY A 287 46.95 -19.29 14.29
CA GLY A 287 46.72 -18.39 15.42
C GLY A 287 45.26 -17.93 15.57
N GLU A 288 44.35 -18.35 14.69
CA GLU A 288 42.92 -18.16 14.84
C GLU A 288 42.27 -19.40 15.46
N ILE A 289 41.19 -19.17 16.20
CA ILE A 289 40.29 -20.22 16.68
C ILE A 289 39.08 -20.21 15.75
N LEU A 290 38.84 -21.35 15.11
CA LEU A 290 37.83 -21.50 14.08
C LEU A 290 36.75 -22.49 14.51
N GLU A 291 35.56 -22.31 13.98
CA GLU A 291 34.41 -23.22 14.11
C GLU A 291 33.96 -23.67 12.72
N GLU A 292 33.67 -24.95 12.56
CA GLU A 292 33.19 -25.50 11.28
C GLU A 292 31.73 -25.12 11.02
N ILE A 293 31.47 -24.65 9.79
CA ILE A 293 30.13 -24.35 9.30
C ILE A 293 29.60 -25.58 8.57
N HIS A 294 28.60 -26.22 9.17
CA HIS A 294 27.92 -27.37 8.57
C HIS A 294 26.69 -26.98 7.74
N GLN A 295 26.04 -25.88 8.10
CA GLN A 295 24.88 -25.30 7.40
C GLN A 295 24.86 -23.79 7.58
N VAL A 296 24.39 -23.07 6.57
CA VAL A 296 24.38 -21.60 6.58
C VAL A 296 23.12 -21.02 5.94
N GLY A 297 22.58 -19.97 6.56
CA GLY A 297 21.57 -19.10 5.98
C GLY A 297 22.21 -17.81 5.46
N LEU A 298 21.71 -17.29 4.33
CA LEU A 298 22.26 -16.07 3.72
C LEU A 298 21.34 -14.87 3.89
N GLU A 299 21.92 -13.76 4.32
CA GLU A 299 21.30 -12.44 4.29
C GLU A 299 22.32 -11.41 3.78
N LEU A 300 22.69 -11.59 2.51
CA LEU A 300 23.65 -10.79 1.76
C LEU A 300 23.00 -10.18 0.53
N HIS A 301 23.31 -8.92 0.22
CA HIS A 301 22.97 -8.31 -1.06
C HIS A 301 23.77 -8.95 -2.21
N GLN A 302 23.28 -8.80 -3.44
CA GLN A 302 23.95 -9.35 -4.63
C GLN A 302 25.43 -8.92 -4.74
N ARG A 303 25.74 -7.66 -4.42
CA ARG A 303 27.11 -7.14 -4.44
C ARG A 303 28.03 -7.80 -3.41
N GLU A 304 27.47 -8.24 -2.28
CA GLU A 304 28.22 -8.90 -1.22
C GLU A 304 28.48 -10.36 -1.57
N ILE A 305 27.50 -11.03 -2.20
CA ILE A 305 27.70 -12.37 -2.79
C ILE A 305 28.81 -12.32 -3.84
N ARG A 306 28.76 -11.34 -4.74
CA ARG A 306 29.77 -11.15 -5.80
C ARG A 306 31.18 -10.85 -5.26
N ALA A 307 31.27 -10.22 -4.09
CA ALA A 307 32.56 -9.88 -3.48
C ALA A 307 33.27 -11.08 -2.84
N LEU A 308 32.60 -12.22 -2.70
CA LEU A 308 33.20 -13.44 -2.18
C LEU A 308 34.03 -14.15 -3.25
N GLU A 309 35.18 -14.69 -2.84
CA GLU A 309 36.03 -15.48 -3.73
C GLU A 309 35.29 -16.70 -4.31
N PRO A 310 35.57 -17.12 -5.56
CA PRO A 310 34.83 -18.18 -6.24
C PRO A 310 34.77 -19.49 -5.45
N GLU A 311 35.89 -19.91 -4.84
CA GLU A 311 35.91 -21.14 -4.04
C GLU A 311 35.11 -20.99 -2.73
N MET A 312 35.09 -19.80 -2.12
CA MET A 312 34.24 -19.53 -0.96
C MET A 312 32.76 -19.70 -1.30
N LEU A 313 32.32 -19.15 -2.44
CA LEU A 313 30.93 -19.29 -2.92
C LEU A 313 30.55 -20.74 -3.19
N ARG A 314 31.45 -21.54 -3.77
CA ARG A 314 31.25 -22.98 -3.97
C ARG A 314 31.02 -23.68 -2.64
N GLN A 315 31.88 -23.43 -1.65
CA GLN A 315 31.77 -24.08 -0.34
C GLN A 315 30.54 -23.63 0.46
N ILE A 316 30.13 -22.36 0.33
CA ILE A 316 28.86 -21.85 0.86
C ILE A 316 27.69 -22.56 0.18
N SER A 317 27.71 -22.66 -1.15
CA SER A 317 26.62 -23.27 -1.93
C SER A 317 26.35 -24.73 -1.55
N LEU A 318 27.37 -25.46 -1.10
CA LEU A 318 27.22 -26.83 -0.61
C LEU A 318 26.51 -26.96 0.75
N ARG A 319 26.45 -25.88 1.53
CA ARG A 319 25.98 -25.84 2.93
C ARG A 319 24.80 -24.88 3.12
N CYS A 320 24.51 -24.07 2.12
CA CYS A 320 23.42 -23.12 2.15
C CYS A 320 22.10 -23.86 2.03
N PHE A 321 21.19 -23.67 3.00
CA PHE A 321 19.85 -24.26 2.91
C PHE A 321 18.90 -23.47 1.99
N ASN A 322 19.29 -22.27 1.56
CA ASN A 322 18.61 -21.55 0.51
C ASN A 322 19.41 -21.70 -0.79
N ASP A 323 18.93 -22.55 -1.69
CA ASP A 323 19.71 -22.95 -2.87
C ASP A 323 20.18 -21.73 -3.68
N MET A 324 21.45 -21.75 -4.10
CA MET A 324 22.03 -20.62 -4.82
C MET A 324 21.37 -20.41 -6.19
N ARG A 325 20.82 -21.45 -6.82
CA ARG A 325 20.00 -21.33 -8.04
C ARG A 325 18.72 -20.55 -7.76
N THR A 326 18.11 -20.71 -6.59
CA THR A 326 16.95 -19.91 -6.17
C THR A 326 17.32 -18.44 -5.98
N ILE A 327 18.45 -18.18 -5.33
CA ILE A 327 18.91 -16.81 -5.09
C ILE A 327 19.27 -16.08 -6.39
N LEU A 328 19.97 -16.75 -7.31
CA LEU A 328 20.47 -16.15 -8.55
C LEU A 328 19.45 -16.11 -9.67
N LEU A 329 18.59 -17.12 -9.79
CA LEU A 329 17.63 -17.26 -10.89
C LEU A 329 16.23 -16.84 -10.48
N VAL A 330 15.69 -17.41 -9.41
CA VAL A 330 14.25 -17.27 -9.06
C VAL A 330 13.94 -15.88 -8.51
N HIS A 331 14.87 -15.27 -7.79
CA HIS A 331 14.73 -13.88 -7.32
C HIS A 331 14.82 -12.85 -8.45
N ASP A 332 15.39 -13.20 -9.61
CA ASP A 332 15.53 -12.27 -10.71
C ASP A 332 14.15 -12.00 -11.35
N LYS A 333 13.82 -10.71 -11.54
CA LYS A 333 12.52 -10.30 -12.10
C LYS A 333 12.28 -10.87 -13.50
N ARG A 334 13.35 -11.19 -14.24
CA ARG A 334 13.29 -11.86 -15.54
C ARG A 334 12.67 -13.26 -15.47
N MET A 335 12.74 -13.95 -14.32
CA MET A 335 12.16 -15.29 -14.15
C MET A 335 10.66 -15.33 -14.49
N LEU A 336 9.90 -14.30 -14.11
CA LEU A 336 8.47 -14.23 -14.45
C LEU A 336 8.22 -14.15 -15.96
N GLY A 337 9.06 -13.42 -16.70
CA GLY A 337 9.00 -13.39 -18.16
C GLY A 337 9.41 -14.71 -18.80
N ILE A 338 10.44 -15.39 -18.24
CA ILE A 338 10.83 -16.74 -18.68
C ILE A 338 9.68 -17.72 -18.49
N VAL A 339 9.02 -17.72 -17.32
CA VAL A 339 7.85 -18.57 -17.06
C VAL A 339 6.75 -18.32 -18.09
N LYS A 340 6.42 -17.06 -18.40
CA LYS A 340 5.41 -16.73 -19.42
C LYS A 340 5.78 -17.28 -20.82
N GLN A 341 7.03 -17.11 -21.23
CA GLN A 341 7.51 -17.61 -22.52
C GLN A 341 7.59 -19.15 -22.59
N GLU A 342 7.72 -19.84 -21.45
CA GLU A 342 7.82 -21.30 -21.39
C GLU A 342 6.48 -22.03 -21.23
N LEU A 343 5.34 -21.34 -21.09
CA LEU A 343 4.05 -21.97 -20.77
C LEU A 343 3.67 -23.10 -21.75
N ASP A 344 3.75 -22.86 -23.05
CA ASP A 344 3.43 -23.86 -24.07
C ASP A 344 4.40 -25.06 -24.02
N ASN A 345 5.69 -24.80 -23.77
CA ASN A 345 6.70 -25.84 -23.63
C ASN A 345 6.44 -26.71 -22.40
N LEU A 346 6.12 -26.08 -21.26
CA LEU A 346 5.81 -26.75 -20.00
C LEU A 346 4.56 -27.64 -20.13
N VAL A 347 3.56 -27.21 -20.90
CA VAL A 347 2.40 -28.05 -21.25
C VAL A 347 2.81 -29.20 -22.16
N ALA A 348 3.57 -28.94 -23.22
CA ALA A 348 4.03 -29.98 -24.14
C ALA A 348 4.89 -31.06 -23.44
N LYS A 349 5.61 -30.68 -22.38
CA LYS A 349 6.40 -31.57 -21.52
C LYS A 349 5.60 -32.27 -20.43
N ASN A 350 4.30 -31.99 -20.29
CA ASN A 350 3.43 -32.47 -19.21
C ASN A 350 3.88 -32.06 -17.80
N VAL A 351 4.63 -30.95 -17.69
CA VAL A 351 4.97 -30.34 -16.39
C VAL A 351 3.77 -29.59 -15.85
N LEU A 352 3.05 -28.88 -16.74
CA LEU A 352 1.81 -28.18 -16.43
C LEU A 352 0.66 -28.78 -17.23
N THR A 353 -0.52 -28.79 -16.62
CA THR A 353 -1.78 -28.94 -17.37
C THR A 353 -2.11 -27.65 -18.12
N LEU A 354 -2.96 -27.74 -19.15
CA LEU A 354 -3.48 -26.56 -19.85
C LEU A 354 -4.16 -25.57 -18.88
N SER A 355 -4.84 -26.07 -17.84
CA SER A 355 -5.48 -25.24 -16.82
C SER A 355 -4.44 -24.47 -16.01
N GLN A 356 -3.38 -25.14 -15.54
CA GLN A 356 -2.30 -24.49 -14.79
C GLN A 356 -1.56 -23.45 -15.63
N ALA A 357 -1.32 -23.72 -16.92
CA ALA A 357 -0.70 -22.75 -17.81
C ALA A 357 -1.56 -21.48 -17.97
N LYS A 358 -2.88 -21.63 -18.13
CA LYS A 358 -3.82 -20.49 -18.17
C LYS A 358 -3.83 -19.72 -16.84
N ILE A 359 -3.80 -20.43 -15.71
CA ILE A 359 -3.74 -19.81 -14.37
C ILE A 359 -2.46 -18.97 -14.24
N LEU A 360 -1.30 -19.47 -14.70
CA LEU A 360 -0.06 -18.70 -14.68
C LEU A 360 -0.10 -17.51 -15.64
N ASP A 361 -0.64 -17.68 -16.84
CA ASP A 361 -0.76 -16.59 -17.81
C ASP A 361 -1.61 -15.43 -17.26
N LYS A 362 -2.74 -15.77 -16.62
CA LYS A 362 -3.60 -14.83 -15.90
C LYS A 362 -3.00 -14.36 -14.57
N GLY A 363 -2.13 -15.14 -13.96
CA GLY A 363 -1.55 -14.86 -12.65
C GLY A 363 -0.25 -14.06 -12.69
N ILE A 364 0.37 -13.91 -13.86
CA ILE A 364 1.61 -13.14 -14.05
C ILE A 364 1.32 -11.99 -15.03
N PRO A 365 1.52 -10.71 -14.63
CA PRO A 365 1.37 -9.59 -15.55
C PRO A 365 2.39 -9.74 -16.68
N GLU A 366 2.02 -9.26 -17.87
CA GLU A 366 2.93 -9.27 -19.01
C GLU A 366 4.30 -8.71 -18.61
N THR A 367 5.33 -9.53 -18.79
CA THR A 367 6.69 -9.27 -18.33
C THR A 367 7.62 -9.56 -19.50
N ILE A 368 8.07 -8.48 -20.14
CA ILE A 368 8.86 -8.49 -21.36
C ILE A 368 10.34 -8.43 -20.99
N LEU A 369 11.12 -9.33 -21.59
CA LEU A 369 12.54 -9.47 -21.33
C LEU A 369 13.37 -8.55 -22.23
N PRO A 370 14.51 -8.03 -21.75
CA PRO A 370 15.53 -7.43 -22.62
C PRO A 370 15.96 -8.36 -23.75
N GLY A 371 16.14 -7.81 -24.95
CA GLY A 371 16.53 -8.54 -26.16
C GLY A 371 15.52 -9.56 -26.69
N SER A 372 14.27 -9.50 -26.23
CA SER A 372 13.20 -10.38 -26.70
C SER A 372 12.46 -9.79 -27.92
N LEU A 373 11.75 -10.64 -28.66
CA LEU A 373 10.94 -10.19 -29.80
C LEU A 373 9.75 -9.34 -29.34
N GLU A 374 9.21 -9.67 -28.17
CA GLU A 374 8.13 -8.96 -27.50
C GLU A 374 8.55 -7.52 -27.15
N LEU A 375 9.83 -7.30 -26.82
CA LEU A 375 10.37 -5.95 -26.63
C LEU A 375 10.37 -5.15 -27.95
N ASP A 376 10.79 -5.76 -29.06
CA ASP A 376 10.78 -5.10 -30.37
C ASP A 376 9.37 -4.69 -30.78
N GLN A 377 8.39 -5.56 -30.50
CA GLN A 377 6.97 -5.28 -30.71
C GLN A 377 6.49 -4.15 -29.80
N ALA A 378 6.82 -4.17 -28.50
CA ALA A 378 6.46 -3.11 -27.57
C ALA A 378 7.06 -1.75 -27.97
N ILE A 379 8.30 -1.73 -28.46
CA ILE A 379 8.93 -0.52 -29.00
C ILE A 379 8.16 0.00 -30.22
N ALA A 380 7.81 -0.86 -31.17
CA ALA A 380 7.06 -0.48 -32.36
C ALA A 380 5.70 0.12 -31.97
N HIS A 381 4.94 -0.56 -31.10
CA HIS A 381 3.65 -0.07 -30.62
C HIS A 381 3.75 1.26 -29.86
N CYS A 382 4.76 1.43 -29.01
CA CYS A 382 4.96 2.70 -28.30
C CYS A 382 5.39 3.85 -29.23
N LYS A 383 6.00 3.57 -30.39
CA LYS A 383 6.29 4.59 -31.40
C LYS A 383 5.03 5.01 -32.17
N GLU A 384 4.13 4.07 -32.41
CA GLU A 384 2.84 4.32 -33.09
C GLU A 384 1.83 5.01 -32.17
N MET A 385 1.77 4.60 -30.91
CA MET A 385 0.88 5.12 -29.87
C MET A 385 1.68 5.51 -28.62
N PRO A 386 2.21 6.74 -28.55
CA PRO A 386 3.07 7.21 -27.45
C PRO A 386 2.47 7.08 -26.06
N GLU A 387 1.14 7.17 -25.94
CA GLU A 387 0.36 6.98 -24.71
C GLU A 387 0.42 5.55 -24.13
N LEU A 388 0.78 4.53 -24.92
CA LEU A 388 0.91 3.16 -24.41
C LEU A 388 1.97 3.02 -23.33
N LYS A 389 2.94 3.94 -23.25
CA LYS A 389 3.96 3.94 -22.18
C LYS A 389 3.32 3.94 -20.78
N ASP A 390 2.17 4.59 -20.62
CA ASP A 390 1.49 4.76 -19.33
C ASP A 390 0.97 3.42 -18.77
N GLU A 391 0.85 2.40 -19.62
CA GLU A 391 0.45 1.04 -19.27
C GLU A 391 1.62 0.17 -18.77
N TYR A 392 2.85 0.67 -18.80
CA TYR A 392 4.05 -0.10 -18.46
C TYR A 392 4.90 0.55 -17.38
N ILE A 393 5.71 -0.28 -16.73
CA ILE A 393 6.74 0.12 -15.78
C ILE A 393 8.06 -0.57 -16.13
N LEU A 394 9.18 0.11 -15.89
CA LEU A 394 10.52 -0.46 -15.94
C LEU A 394 10.92 -0.90 -14.53
N LYS A 395 11.26 -2.18 -14.38
CA LYS A 395 11.78 -2.69 -13.11
C LYS A 395 13.24 -3.14 -13.28
N PRO A 396 14.19 -2.55 -12.54
CA PRO A 396 15.57 -3.03 -12.53
C PRO A 396 15.63 -4.49 -12.11
N ILE A 397 16.41 -5.29 -12.86
CA ILE A 397 16.63 -6.69 -12.53
C ILE A 397 17.42 -6.80 -11.21
N ARG A 398 17.23 -7.89 -10.46
CA ARG A 398 17.98 -8.22 -9.23
C ARG A 398 17.90 -7.20 -8.08
N SER A 399 17.20 -6.07 -8.26
CA SER A 399 16.90 -5.10 -7.20
C SER A 399 15.82 -5.65 -6.27
N GLY A 400 15.74 -5.10 -5.05
CA GLY A 400 14.66 -5.37 -4.09
C GLY A 400 14.01 -4.08 -3.62
N LYS A 401 12.96 -4.19 -2.79
CA LYS A 401 12.30 -3.06 -2.12
C LYS A 401 11.77 -1.97 -3.08
N GLY A 402 11.45 -2.33 -4.32
CA GLY A 402 10.97 -1.40 -5.35
C GLY A 402 12.00 -0.37 -5.84
N ASP A 403 13.27 -0.51 -5.45
CA ASP A 403 14.30 0.48 -5.78
C ASP A 403 14.56 0.55 -7.29
N GLY A 404 14.57 1.79 -7.80
CA GLY A 404 14.76 2.13 -9.20
C GLY A 404 13.63 1.79 -10.17
N ILE A 405 12.43 1.42 -9.67
CA ILE A 405 11.25 1.25 -10.54
C ILE A 405 10.84 2.60 -11.14
N VAL A 406 10.56 2.63 -12.44
CA VAL A 406 10.12 3.83 -13.17
C VAL A 406 8.80 3.54 -13.86
N PHE A 407 7.81 4.40 -13.69
CA PHE A 407 6.54 4.30 -14.38
C PHE A 407 6.64 5.00 -15.74
N GLY A 408 6.08 4.41 -16.79
CA GLY A 408 6.10 5.04 -18.11
C GLY A 408 5.31 6.35 -18.14
N GLU A 409 4.31 6.51 -17.26
CA GLU A 409 3.54 7.76 -17.12
C GLU A 409 4.40 8.93 -16.63
N ASP A 410 5.41 8.66 -15.81
CA ASP A 410 6.35 9.65 -15.27
C ASP A 410 7.45 10.05 -16.27
N MET A 411 7.50 9.40 -17.43
CA MET A 411 8.52 9.63 -18.47
C MET A 411 7.90 10.27 -19.72
N ASN A 412 8.65 11.15 -20.38
CA ASN A 412 8.26 11.60 -21.72
C ASN A 412 8.48 10.47 -22.75
N SER A 413 7.72 10.48 -23.84
CA SER A 413 7.71 9.38 -24.82
C SER A 413 9.05 9.16 -25.51
N ASN A 414 9.83 10.21 -25.79
CA ASN A 414 11.14 10.08 -26.42
C ASN A 414 12.13 9.37 -25.50
N GLU A 415 12.14 9.75 -24.22
CA GLU A 415 12.97 9.11 -23.21
C GLU A 415 12.55 7.66 -22.97
N TRP A 416 11.24 7.38 -22.90
CA TRP A 416 10.71 6.03 -22.79
C TRP A 416 11.20 5.14 -23.93
N ILE A 417 11.02 5.57 -25.18
CA ILE A 417 11.52 4.84 -26.35
C ILE A 417 13.04 4.65 -26.29
N SER A 418 13.80 5.71 -25.94
CA SER A 418 15.25 5.60 -25.82
C SER A 418 15.68 4.57 -24.77
N ARG A 419 14.95 4.45 -23.66
CA ARG A 419 15.19 3.42 -22.64
C ARG A 419 14.90 2.03 -23.18
N LEU A 420 13.75 1.83 -23.83
CA LEU A 420 13.39 0.54 -24.42
C LEU A 420 14.39 0.09 -25.50
N GLU A 421 14.83 1.01 -26.35
CA GLU A 421 15.86 0.76 -27.37
C GLU A 421 17.18 0.31 -26.72
N GLY A 422 17.55 0.88 -25.57
CA GLY A 422 18.70 0.45 -24.78
C GLY A 422 18.59 -0.97 -24.21
N LEU A 423 17.37 -1.53 -24.15
CA LEU A 423 17.09 -2.89 -23.68
C LEU A 423 17.02 -3.92 -24.81
N ARG A 424 17.25 -3.55 -26.07
CA ARG A 424 17.31 -4.50 -27.21
C ARG A 424 18.42 -5.55 -27.08
N SER A 425 19.39 -5.33 -26.21
CA SER A 425 20.37 -6.34 -25.84
C SER A 425 19.95 -7.02 -24.54
N ALA A 426 20.01 -8.35 -24.51
CA ALA A 426 19.82 -9.10 -23.27
C ALA A 426 21.00 -8.94 -22.29
N GLN A 427 22.16 -8.52 -22.80
CA GLN A 427 23.40 -8.44 -22.02
C GLN A 427 23.29 -7.47 -20.84
N LEU A 428 23.95 -7.82 -19.74
CA LEU A 428 24.01 -6.98 -18.55
C LEU A 428 24.79 -5.70 -18.86
N ILE A 429 24.23 -4.56 -18.45
CA ILE A 429 24.90 -3.26 -18.59
C ILE A 429 25.84 -3.06 -17.39
N PRO A 430 27.15 -2.85 -17.60
CA PRO A 430 28.08 -2.59 -16.51
C PRO A 430 27.67 -1.36 -15.70
N GLY A 431 27.57 -1.50 -14.37
CA GLY A 431 27.12 -0.43 -13.49
C GLY A 431 25.60 -0.29 -13.32
N GLY A 432 24.81 -1.20 -13.92
CA GLY A 432 23.36 -1.24 -13.79
C GLY A 432 22.60 -0.62 -14.97
N GLY A 433 21.26 -0.70 -14.92
CA GLY A 433 20.39 -0.12 -15.96
C GLY A 433 19.63 -1.14 -16.82
N THR A 434 19.94 -2.44 -16.71
CA THR A 434 19.11 -3.50 -17.30
C THR A 434 17.81 -3.63 -16.51
N CYS A 435 16.67 -3.52 -17.19
CA CYS A 435 15.33 -3.59 -16.62
C CYS A 435 14.46 -4.56 -17.40
N ILE A 436 13.49 -5.20 -16.74
CA ILE A 436 12.33 -5.75 -17.46
C ILE A 436 11.32 -4.63 -17.76
N VAL A 437 10.51 -4.82 -18.79
CA VAL A 437 9.29 -4.01 -19.01
C VAL A 437 8.12 -4.85 -18.52
N GLN A 438 7.35 -4.34 -17.56
CA GLN A 438 6.18 -5.07 -17.03
C GLN A 438 4.93 -4.23 -17.19
N ARG A 439 3.81 -4.85 -17.56
CA ARG A 439 2.52 -4.15 -17.57
C ARG A 439 2.17 -3.69 -16.16
N LYS A 440 1.78 -2.42 -16.04
CA LYS A 440 1.26 -1.82 -14.81
C LYS A 440 -0.04 -2.51 -14.39
N VAL A 441 -0.05 -3.07 -13.18
CA VAL A 441 -1.27 -3.63 -12.58
C VAL A 441 -2.08 -2.48 -11.98
N LYS A 442 -3.32 -2.29 -12.45
CA LYS A 442 -4.19 -1.19 -12.01
C LYS A 442 -5.05 -1.63 -10.83
N GLN A 443 -4.72 -1.17 -9.63
CA GLN A 443 -5.52 -1.43 -8.44
C GLN A 443 -6.69 -0.44 -8.35
N LEU A 444 -7.93 -0.93 -8.31
CA LEU A 444 -9.14 -0.10 -8.28
C LEU A 444 -9.74 0.09 -6.88
N PHE A 445 -9.32 -0.73 -5.90
CA PHE A 445 -9.88 -0.73 -4.53
C PHE A 445 -9.87 0.64 -3.89
N HIS A 446 -8.76 1.38 -4.03
CA HIS A 446 -8.57 2.64 -3.33
C HIS A 446 -9.59 3.73 -3.71
N VAL A 447 -9.91 3.90 -5.00
CA VAL A 447 -10.87 4.92 -5.45
C VAL A 447 -12.29 4.56 -4.99
N THR A 448 -12.62 3.27 -5.03
CA THR A 448 -13.92 2.75 -4.56
C THR A 448 -14.08 2.91 -3.05
N GLU A 449 -13.04 2.62 -2.26
CA GLU A 449 -13.02 2.84 -0.82
C GLU A 449 -13.24 4.31 -0.46
N VAL A 450 -12.52 5.23 -1.12
CA VAL A 450 -12.71 6.68 -0.94
C VAL A 450 -14.15 7.10 -1.28
N SER A 451 -14.71 6.63 -2.40
CA SER A 451 -16.10 6.97 -2.75
C SER A 451 -17.09 6.46 -1.71
N ASN A 452 -16.91 5.23 -1.23
CA ASN A 452 -17.77 4.63 -0.21
C ASN A 452 -17.69 5.38 1.12
N ALA A 453 -16.48 5.74 1.58
CA ALA A 453 -16.29 6.52 2.81
C ALA A 453 -16.94 7.91 2.70
N LEU A 454 -16.79 8.61 1.56
CA LEU A 454 -17.47 9.89 1.32
C LEU A 454 -18.99 9.74 1.32
N ARG A 455 -19.55 8.67 0.74
CA ARG A 455 -21.00 8.45 0.75
C ARG A 455 -21.52 8.15 2.15
N GLN A 456 -20.82 7.31 2.91
CA GLN A 456 -21.26 6.86 4.23
C GLN A 456 -21.08 7.98 5.27
N SER A 457 -19.85 8.45 5.46
CA SER A 457 -19.50 9.37 6.56
C SER A 457 -19.49 10.83 6.13
N GLY A 458 -19.32 11.12 4.84
CA GLY A 458 -19.22 12.49 4.34
C GLY A 458 -17.90 13.18 4.67
N ILE A 459 -16.94 12.48 5.27
CA ILE A 459 -15.60 13.00 5.56
C ILE A 459 -14.62 11.83 5.63
N LEU A 460 -13.39 12.03 5.17
CA LEU A 460 -12.28 11.09 5.40
C LEU A 460 -10.93 11.80 5.38
N LYS A 461 -9.95 11.19 6.06
CA LYS A 461 -8.55 11.59 6.01
C LYS A 461 -7.74 10.50 5.31
N VAL A 462 -6.87 10.89 4.37
CA VAL A 462 -5.83 10.02 3.80
C VAL A 462 -4.46 10.52 4.26
N SER A 463 -3.59 9.61 4.71
CA SER A 463 -2.20 9.93 5.03
C SER A 463 -1.26 9.31 4.00
N LEU A 464 -0.66 10.14 3.15
CA LEU A 464 0.30 9.69 2.16
C LEU A 464 1.61 9.28 2.86
N GLN A 465 2.10 8.09 2.54
CA GLN A 465 3.41 7.58 2.99
C GLN A 465 4.52 7.88 1.97
N PHE A 466 4.26 8.81 1.06
CA PHE A 466 5.18 9.27 0.01
C PHE A 466 5.01 10.78 -0.19
N LYS A 467 6.01 11.41 -0.80
CA LYS A 467 6.02 12.84 -1.10
C LYS A 467 5.15 13.11 -2.34
N ASP A 468 4.25 14.08 -2.23
CA ASP A 468 3.35 14.48 -3.32
C ASP A 468 3.13 16.00 -3.33
N ASP A 469 4.21 16.76 -3.51
CA ASP A 469 4.15 18.23 -3.50
C ASP A 469 3.41 18.80 -4.74
N ALA A 470 3.31 18.01 -5.80
CA ALA A 470 2.56 18.32 -7.02
C ALA A 470 1.06 17.97 -6.91
N SER A 471 0.67 17.20 -5.87
CA SER A 471 -0.71 16.76 -5.61
C SER A 471 -1.30 15.84 -6.68
N GLU A 472 -0.45 15.08 -7.36
CA GLU A 472 -0.85 14.19 -8.45
C GLU A 472 -1.82 13.12 -7.95
N TYR A 473 -1.60 12.63 -6.73
CA TYR A 473 -2.51 11.66 -6.12
C TYR A 473 -3.93 12.23 -5.96
N LEU A 474 -4.07 13.44 -5.41
CA LEU A 474 -5.38 14.06 -5.20
C LEU A 474 -6.09 14.34 -6.53
N GLN A 475 -5.35 14.80 -7.53
CA GLN A 475 -5.84 14.99 -8.88
C GLN A 475 -6.36 13.68 -9.48
N ASN A 476 -5.54 12.62 -9.46
CA ASN A 476 -5.90 11.31 -9.99
C ASN A 476 -7.08 10.70 -9.24
N LEU A 477 -7.16 10.89 -7.92
CA LEU A 477 -8.27 10.43 -7.10
C LEU A 477 -9.59 11.07 -7.53
N ILE A 478 -9.61 12.40 -7.75
CA ILE A 478 -10.85 13.10 -8.16
C ILE A 478 -11.26 12.72 -9.59
N LEU A 479 -10.30 12.60 -10.51
CA LEU A 479 -10.58 12.11 -11.86
C LEU A 479 -11.10 10.66 -11.85
N GLY A 480 -10.55 9.82 -10.98
CA GLY A 480 -11.04 8.45 -10.74
C GLY A 480 -12.47 8.42 -10.19
N LEU A 481 -12.78 9.28 -9.21
CA LEU A 481 -14.14 9.42 -8.67
C LEU A 481 -15.14 9.88 -9.72
N HIS A 482 -14.74 10.77 -10.63
CA HIS A 482 -15.56 11.17 -11.77
C HIS A 482 -15.81 9.99 -12.71
N LYS A 483 -14.73 9.35 -13.17
CA LYS A 483 -14.75 8.28 -14.17
C LYS A 483 -15.53 7.05 -13.71
N HIS A 484 -15.38 6.65 -12.44
CA HIS A 484 -15.89 5.37 -11.95
C HIS A 484 -17.09 5.49 -11.00
N HIS A 485 -17.31 6.65 -10.38
CA HIS A 485 -18.30 6.81 -9.31
C HIS A 485 -19.30 7.96 -9.53
N GLY A 486 -19.32 8.56 -10.73
CA GLY A 486 -20.33 9.54 -11.15
C GLY A 486 -20.26 10.88 -10.40
N HIS A 487 -19.10 11.22 -9.84
CA HIS A 487 -18.85 12.57 -9.33
C HIS A 487 -18.74 13.56 -10.49
N GLY A 488 -19.19 14.81 -10.32
CA GLY A 488 -18.94 15.88 -11.28
C GLY A 488 -17.47 16.33 -11.29
N LEU A 489 -17.05 16.99 -12.37
CA LEU A 489 -15.69 17.49 -12.53
C LEU A 489 -15.34 18.61 -11.51
N PRO A 490 -14.04 18.86 -11.28
CA PRO A 490 -13.58 19.99 -10.48
C PRO A 490 -14.06 21.34 -10.98
N ILE A 491 -14.27 22.28 -10.06
CA ILE A 491 -14.66 23.66 -10.37
C ILE A 491 -13.52 24.63 -10.11
N THR A 492 -13.44 25.68 -10.92
CA THR A 492 -12.42 26.73 -10.76
C THR A 492 -12.63 27.53 -9.49
N HIS A 493 -11.52 27.96 -8.88
CA HIS A 493 -11.57 28.83 -7.71
C HIS A 493 -12.10 30.23 -8.05
N SER A 494 -11.57 30.83 -9.11
CA SER A 494 -11.94 32.16 -9.61
C SER A 494 -11.71 32.24 -11.12
N ALA A 495 -12.07 33.36 -11.75
CA ALA A 495 -11.78 33.58 -13.17
C ALA A 495 -10.27 33.55 -13.51
N SER A 496 -9.41 33.84 -12.52
CA SER A 496 -7.95 33.94 -12.64
C SER A 496 -7.19 32.73 -12.08
N ARG A 497 -7.86 31.79 -11.40
CA ARG A 497 -7.23 30.62 -10.76
C ARG A 497 -7.96 29.35 -11.16
N GLY A 498 -7.20 28.30 -11.51
CA GLY A 498 -7.72 27.01 -11.92
C GLY A 498 -8.52 26.30 -10.82
N TRP A 499 -8.86 25.04 -11.07
CA TRP A 499 -9.63 24.20 -10.14
C TRP A 499 -8.82 23.65 -8.95
N PHE A 500 -7.53 23.98 -8.92
CA PHE A 500 -6.57 23.50 -7.96
C PHE A 500 -5.67 24.68 -7.55
N TRP A 501 -5.65 25.06 -6.26
CA TRP A 501 -4.98 26.29 -5.83
C TRP A 501 -4.40 26.21 -4.42
N ASP A 502 -3.37 27.03 -4.18
CA ASP A 502 -2.70 27.13 -2.90
C ASP A 502 -3.49 27.98 -1.91
N ILE A 503 -3.52 27.50 -0.67
CA ILE A 503 -4.01 28.22 0.51
C ILE A 503 -2.83 28.44 1.43
N ARG A 504 -2.30 29.66 1.36
CA ARG A 504 -1.18 30.13 2.18
C ARG A 504 -1.45 31.56 2.62
N PRO A 505 -1.05 31.96 3.84
CA PRO A 505 -0.96 33.37 4.21
C PRO A 505 -0.18 34.14 3.15
N ASN A 506 -0.82 35.13 2.54
CA ASN A 506 -0.17 35.96 1.52
C ASN A 506 -0.60 37.41 1.68
N SER A 507 0.34 38.35 1.69
CA SER A 507 0.06 39.79 1.82
C SER A 507 0.20 40.55 0.50
N THR A 508 0.60 39.89 -0.60
CA THR A 508 0.99 40.57 -1.84
C THR A 508 0.20 40.16 -3.08
N THR A 509 -0.49 39.03 -3.08
CA THR A 509 -1.22 38.52 -4.26
C THR A 509 -2.68 38.20 -3.92
N PHE A 510 -3.61 39.00 -4.43
CA PHE A 510 -5.04 38.94 -4.14
C PHE A 510 -5.86 38.36 -5.30
N GLN A 511 -7.08 37.90 -5.02
CA GLN A 511 -7.97 37.27 -6.02
C GLN A 511 -8.66 38.32 -6.91
N THR A 512 -8.93 39.48 -6.34
CA THR A 512 -9.30 40.73 -7.04
C THR A 512 -8.31 41.83 -6.65
N PRO A 513 -8.27 42.98 -7.35
CA PRO A 513 -7.35 44.08 -7.01
C PRO A 513 -7.46 44.61 -5.57
N SER A 514 -8.57 44.32 -4.87
CA SER A 514 -8.88 44.90 -3.55
C SER A 514 -9.31 43.89 -2.48
N HIS A 515 -9.55 42.61 -2.80
CA HIS A 515 -10.07 41.63 -1.82
C HIS A 515 -9.35 40.27 -1.88
N GLN A 516 -9.07 39.73 -0.69
CA GLN A 516 -8.47 38.42 -0.46
C GLN A 516 -9.51 37.44 0.11
N ALA A 517 -9.53 36.19 -0.35
CA ALA A 517 -10.35 35.18 0.33
C ALA A 517 -9.86 34.96 1.76
N ARG A 518 -10.80 34.89 2.71
CA ARG A 518 -10.53 34.64 4.14
C ARG A 518 -9.75 33.34 4.39
N SER A 519 -9.86 32.35 3.50
CA SER A 519 -9.05 31.13 3.58
C SER A 519 -7.55 31.38 3.42
N GLU A 520 -7.15 32.43 2.70
CA GLU A 520 -5.76 32.80 2.41
C GLU A 520 -5.19 33.82 3.41
N THR A 521 -5.96 34.20 4.44
CA THR A 521 -5.50 35.08 5.52
C THR A 521 -5.09 34.28 6.76
N MET A 522 -4.39 34.95 7.69
CA MET A 522 -4.04 34.38 9.00
C MET A 522 -5.18 34.46 10.04
N GLN A 523 -6.25 35.21 9.73
CA GLN A 523 -7.37 35.41 10.65
C GLN A 523 -8.12 34.10 10.89
N GLU A 524 -8.96 34.03 11.91
CA GLU A 524 -9.91 32.92 12.01
C GLU A 524 -10.84 32.87 10.79
N PHE A 525 -11.30 31.66 10.47
CA PHE A 525 -12.37 31.43 9.51
C PHE A 525 -13.54 30.76 10.25
N PRO A 526 -14.58 31.52 10.61
CA PRO A 526 -15.75 31.00 11.33
C PRO A 526 -16.48 29.88 10.58
N TRP A 527 -17.45 29.26 11.25
CA TRP A 527 -18.27 28.19 10.68
C TRP A 527 -18.85 28.54 9.32
N HIS A 528 -18.56 27.72 8.32
CA HIS A 528 -19.06 27.87 6.97
C HIS A 528 -19.09 26.55 6.20
N THR A 529 -19.74 26.61 5.04
CA THR A 529 -19.61 25.66 3.93
C THR A 529 -19.05 26.40 2.72
N ASP A 530 -18.26 25.73 1.90
CA ASP A 530 -17.64 26.33 0.72
C ASP A 530 -18.69 26.74 -0.33
N CYS A 531 -18.54 27.95 -0.89
CA CYS A 531 -19.42 28.53 -1.90
C CYS A 531 -20.92 28.50 -1.55
N SER A 532 -21.28 28.74 -0.28
CA SER A 532 -22.68 28.75 0.19
C SER A 532 -23.62 29.70 -0.56
N TYR A 533 -23.06 30.69 -1.26
CA TYR A 533 -23.76 31.71 -2.06
C TYR A 533 -24.02 31.30 -3.51
N GLU A 534 -23.50 30.18 -3.99
CA GLU A 534 -23.76 29.68 -5.34
C GLU A 534 -25.08 28.89 -5.38
N GLU A 535 -25.81 28.94 -6.50
CA GLU A 535 -27.01 28.11 -6.73
C GLU A 535 -26.66 26.61 -6.70
N ALA A 536 -25.51 26.28 -7.27
CA ALA A 536 -24.97 24.93 -7.33
C ALA A 536 -23.66 24.84 -6.54
N PRO A 537 -23.70 24.85 -5.19
CA PRO A 537 -22.50 24.75 -4.39
C PRO A 537 -21.82 23.39 -4.62
N PRO A 538 -20.46 23.32 -4.54
CA PRO A 538 -19.73 22.07 -4.66
C PRO A 538 -20.23 21.10 -3.59
N LYS A 539 -20.52 19.87 -4.00
CA LYS A 539 -20.87 18.82 -3.04
C LYS A 539 -19.67 18.42 -2.20
N TYR A 540 -18.47 18.43 -2.78
CA TYR A 540 -17.26 18.04 -2.06
C TYR A 540 -16.13 19.06 -2.20
N PHE A 541 -15.25 19.08 -1.20
CA PHE A 541 -13.95 19.72 -1.29
C PHE A 541 -12.87 18.84 -0.67
N ALA A 542 -11.61 19.13 -0.99
CA ALA A 542 -10.48 18.50 -0.36
C ALA A 542 -9.39 19.50 -0.03
N LEU A 543 -8.62 19.19 1.01
CA LEU A 543 -7.43 19.90 1.44
C LEU A 543 -6.26 18.92 1.47
N GLN A 544 -5.14 19.28 0.86
CA GLN A 544 -3.87 18.60 1.07
C GLN A 544 -2.95 19.49 1.90
N VAL A 545 -2.32 18.90 2.92
CA VAL A 545 -1.32 19.55 3.75
C VAL A 545 0.05 19.39 3.11
N LEU A 546 0.56 20.48 2.52
CA LEU A 546 1.94 20.57 2.05
C LEU A 546 2.87 21.04 3.19
N ARG A 547 2.32 21.86 4.08
CA ARG A 547 2.94 22.30 5.33
C ARG A 547 1.87 22.70 6.34
N GLU A 548 1.84 21.99 7.46
CA GLU A 548 0.97 22.29 8.59
C GLU A 548 1.37 23.57 9.32
N ASP A 549 0.50 24.04 10.23
CA ASP A 549 0.86 25.11 11.17
C ASP A 549 1.74 24.53 12.28
N ARG A 550 2.93 25.08 12.48
CA ARG A 550 3.87 24.59 13.51
C ARG A 550 3.95 25.51 14.73
N CYS A 551 3.04 26.48 14.81
CA CYS A 551 2.99 27.52 15.85
C CYS A 551 1.71 27.43 16.70
N GLY A 552 1.02 26.29 16.67
CA GLY A 552 -0.17 26.02 17.49
C GLY A 552 -1.48 26.58 16.93
N GLY A 553 -1.49 27.06 15.69
CA GLY A 553 -2.68 27.58 15.00
C GLY A 553 -3.28 26.62 13.97
N GLY A 554 -4.15 27.15 13.11
CA GLY A 554 -4.61 26.52 11.88
C GLY A 554 -5.39 25.21 12.02
N THR A 555 -5.92 24.92 13.22
CA THR A 555 -6.78 23.78 13.54
C THR A 555 -8.07 23.84 12.74
N LEU A 556 -8.34 22.77 11.99
CA LEU A 556 -9.56 22.61 11.22
C LEU A 556 -10.63 21.94 12.10
N SER A 557 -11.66 22.68 12.46
CA SER A 557 -12.79 22.18 13.26
C SER A 557 -13.95 21.84 12.33
N VAL A 558 -14.57 20.67 12.52
CA VAL A 558 -15.64 20.18 11.64
C VAL A 558 -16.82 19.65 12.45
N MET A 559 -18.03 19.98 12.03
CA MET A 559 -19.27 19.63 12.73
C MET A 559 -20.25 18.94 11.78
N ASN A 560 -20.76 17.77 12.18
CA ASN A 560 -21.72 17.02 11.37
C ASN A 560 -23.08 17.71 11.40
N VAL A 561 -23.62 18.04 10.23
CA VAL A 561 -24.88 18.77 10.10
C VAL A 561 -26.06 17.94 10.62
N GLY A 562 -26.07 16.61 10.42
CA GLY A 562 -27.13 15.76 10.96
C GLY A 562 -27.19 15.78 12.49
N LYS A 563 -26.03 15.75 13.17
CA LYS A 563 -25.95 15.92 14.62
C LYS A 563 -26.38 17.32 15.05
N LEU A 564 -25.90 18.36 14.37
CA LEU A 564 -26.28 19.74 14.64
C LEU A 564 -27.80 19.94 14.52
N SER A 565 -28.43 19.42 13.47
CA SER A 565 -29.88 19.51 13.29
C SER A 565 -30.67 18.85 14.41
N SER A 566 -30.14 17.79 15.05
CA SER A 566 -30.79 17.14 16.18
C SER A 566 -30.78 17.98 17.48
N MET A 567 -29.90 18.98 17.54
CA MET A 567 -29.79 19.94 18.66
C MET A 567 -30.67 21.18 18.46
N LEU A 568 -31.25 21.36 17.27
CA LEU A 568 -32.14 22.49 16.95
C LEU A 568 -33.59 22.12 17.19
N SER A 569 -34.42 23.13 17.50
CA SER A 569 -35.85 22.95 17.63
C SER A 569 -36.47 22.53 16.28
N PRO A 570 -37.52 21.67 16.30
CA PRO A 570 -38.21 21.27 15.06
C PRO A 570 -38.74 22.45 14.24
N SER A 571 -39.18 23.52 14.90
CA SER A 571 -39.59 24.78 14.27
C SER A 571 -38.44 25.46 13.53
N THR A 572 -37.24 25.46 14.11
CA THR A 572 -36.04 26.05 13.50
C THR A 572 -35.59 25.24 12.29
N CYS A 573 -35.54 23.91 12.38
CA CYS A 573 -35.27 23.07 11.20
C CYS A 573 -36.29 23.34 10.08
N ALA A 574 -37.59 23.42 10.40
CA ALA A 574 -38.64 23.69 9.42
C ALA A 574 -38.49 25.08 8.77
N ALA A 575 -38.08 26.10 9.51
CA ALA A 575 -37.82 27.43 8.98
C ALA A 575 -36.56 27.46 8.10
N LEU A 576 -35.47 26.80 8.52
CA LEU A 576 -34.22 26.73 7.75
C LEU A 576 -34.38 25.98 6.42
N LEU A 577 -35.34 25.06 6.32
CA LEU A 577 -35.70 24.33 5.09
C LEU A 577 -36.48 25.19 4.07
N ARG A 578 -37.03 26.34 4.48
CA ARG A 578 -37.82 27.21 3.59
C ARG A 578 -36.91 28.20 2.85
N PRO A 579 -37.25 28.60 1.61
CA PRO A 579 -36.49 29.57 0.84
C PRO A 579 -36.74 31.01 1.32
N GLN A 580 -36.41 31.30 2.57
CA GLN A 580 -36.66 32.59 3.25
C GLN A 580 -35.36 33.28 3.68
N PHE A 581 -34.25 32.99 2.99
CA PHE A 581 -32.96 33.59 3.26
C PHE A 581 -32.37 34.17 1.97
N ARG A 582 -32.00 35.44 2.02
CA ARG A 582 -31.15 36.07 1.02
C ARG A 582 -29.70 35.76 1.38
N ILE A 583 -28.95 35.21 0.43
CA ILE A 583 -27.54 34.84 0.57
C ILE A 583 -26.76 35.67 -0.44
N ASP A 584 -26.00 36.65 0.05
CA ASP A 584 -25.25 37.57 -0.80
C ASP A 584 -23.95 36.93 -1.31
N VAL A 585 -23.54 37.28 -2.53
CA VAL A 585 -22.23 36.87 -3.06
C VAL A 585 -21.16 37.72 -2.36
N PRO A 586 -20.15 37.11 -1.70
CA PRO A 586 -19.10 37.87 -1.04
C PRO A 586 -18.34 38.78 -2.02
N PRO A 587 -17.89 39.97 -1.60
CA PRO A 587 -17.20 40.93 -2.47
C PRO A 587 -16.00 40.34 -3.21
N GLU A 588 -15.28 39.41 -2.58
CA GLU A 588 -14.12 38.72 -3.16
C GLU A 588 -14.45 37.77 -4.32
N PHE A 589 -15.73 37.44 -4.55
CA PHE A 589 -16.19 36.45 -5.54
C PHE A 589 -17.20 36.99 -6.56
N VAL A 590 -17.45 38.30 -6.63
CA VAL A 590 -18.37 38.90 -7.60
C VAL A 590 -17.81 38.77 -9.03
N LYS A 591 -18.53 38.05 -9.90
CA LYS A 591 -18.13 37.79 -11.31
C LYS A 591 -18.74 38.80 -12.30
N SER A 592 -19.92 39.34 -12.01
CA SER A 592 -20.62 40.38 -12.78
C SER A 592 -21.69 41.07 -11.92
N ASP A 593 -22.11 42.29 -12.29
CA ASP A 593 -23.12 43.07 -11.55
C ASP A 593 -24.56 42.49 -11.61
N ALA A 594 -24.80 41.46 -12.42
CA ALA A 594 -26.14 40.94 -12.70
C ALA A 594 -26.69 39.97 -11.63
N SER A 595 -25.82 39.34 -10.83
CA SER A 595 -26.23 38.32 -9.85
C SER A 595 -25.50 38.49 -8.52
N GLN A 596 -25.97 39.43 -7.69
CA GLN A 596 -25.33 39.78 -6.42
C GLN A 596 -25.81 38.96 -5.21
N HIS A 597 -26.89 38.18 -5.35
CA HIS A 597 -27.42 37.33 -4.28
C HIS A 597 -28.32 36.22 -4.84
N ILE A 598 -28.57 35.20 -4.00
CA ILE A 598 -29.59 34.18 -4.23
C ILE A 598 -30.63 34.20 -3.10
N ILE A 599 -31.85 33.74 -3.37
CA ILE A 599 -32.87 33.50 -2.34
C ILE A 599 -33.09 32.00 -2.23
N GLY A 600 -32.84 31.44 -1.06
CA GLY A 600 -32.88 29.99 -0.87
C GLY A 600 -33.03 29.57 0.58
N SER A 601 -33.14 28.26 0.79
CA SER A 601 -33.10 27.64 2.11
C SER A 601 -31.66 27.52 2.61
N LEU A 602 -31.43 27.58 3.92
CA LEU A 602 -30.11 27.28 4.48
C LEU A 602 -29.91 25.78 4.68
N MET A 603 -30.99 25.07 4.99
CA MET A 603 -30.99 23.63 5.23
C MET A 603 -31.67 22.88 4.09
N ALA A 604 -31.28 21.63 3.89
CA ALA A 604 -31.90 20.70 2.97
C ALA A 604 -32.01 19.30 3.60
N ALA A 605 -33.00 18.55 3.13
CA ALA A 605 -33.19 17.16 3.52
C ALA A 605 -32.54 16.21 2.51
N ASP A 606 -32.04 15.07 2.98
CA ASP A 606 -31.61 13.98 2.11
C ASP A 606 -32.80 13.20 1.53
N SER A 607 -32.50 12.14 0.78
CA SER A 607 -33.51 11.27 0.17
C SER A 607 -34.39 10.52 1.17
N SER A 608 -34.00 10.45 2.46
CA SER A 608 -34.82 9.89 3.53
C SER A 608 -35.71 10.94 4.20
N GLY A 609 -35.57 12.21 3.83
CA GLY A 609 -36.26 13.34 4.45
C GLY A 609 -35.57 13.89 5.69
N ALA A 610 -34.39 13.37 6.06
CA ALA A 610 -33.65 13.84 7.22
C ALA A 610 -32.94 15.18 6.92
N PRO A 611 -33.10 16.22 7.74
CA PRO A 611 -32.49 17.54 7.53
C PRO A 611 -31.00 17.52 7.89
N ASN A 612 -30.16 16.96 7.03
CA ASN A 612 -28.73 16.72 7.30
C ASN A 612 -27.79 17.45 6.35
N MET A 613 -28.30 18.41 5.58
CA MET A 613 -27.51 19.24 4.69
C MET A 613 -27.68 20.72 5.05
N LEU A 614 -26.59 21.47 5.04
CA LEU A 614 -26.57 22.90 5.30
C LEU A 614 -25.71 23.61 4.25
N ARG A 615 -26.11 24.83 3.90
CA ARG A 615 -25.21 25.85 3.35
C ARG A 615 -25.20 27.01 4.32
N PHE A 616 -24.02 27.42 4.77
CA PHE A 616 -23.88 28.41 5.82
C PHE A 616 -22.63 29.26 5.63
N ARG A 617 -22.76 30.55 5.84
CA ARG A 617 -21.67 31.51 6.04
C ARG A 617 -22.29 32.75 6.67
N GLU A 618 -21.96 33.00 7.93
CA GLU A 618 -22.69 33.95 8.77
C GLU A 618 -22.77 35.37 8.20
N ASP A 619 -21.68 35.87 7.63
CA ASP A 619 -21.52 37.28 7.23
C ASP A 619 -22.26 37.67 5.94
N ILE A 620 -22.95 36.72 5.29
CA ILE A 620 -23.62 36.94 4.00
C ILE A 620 -25.09 36.51 4.00
N MET A 621 -25.70 36.30 5.18
CA MET A 621 -27.05 35.75 5.31
C MET A 621 -28.01 36.75 5.92
N THR A 622 -29.08 37.06 5.18
CA THR A 622 -30.17 37.93 5.62
C THR A 622 -31.50 37.16 5.65
N PRO A 623 -32.13 36.99 6.83
CA PRO A 623 -33.45 36.37 6.92
C PRO A 623 -34.53 37.29 6.33
N LEU A 624 -35.53 36.71 5.66
CA LEU A 624 -36.61 37.44 4.98
C LEU A 624 -37.95 37.40 5.74
N SER A 625 -38.01 36.73 6.88
CA SER A 625 -39.18 36.60 7.74
C SER A 625 -38.79 36.59 9.22
N VAL A 626 -39.76 36.80 10.12
CA VAL A 626 -39.54 36.75 11.57
C VAL A 626 -39.13 35.34 12.01
N GLU A 627 -39.76 34.32 11.42
CA GLU A 627 -39.45 32.92 11.68
C GLU A 627 -38.04 32.56 11.20
N ALA A 628 -37.64 33.03 10.01
CA ALA A 628 -36.28 32.83 9.50
C ALA A 628 -35.24 33.54 10.38
N ALA A 629 -35.55 34.73 10.90
CA ALA A 629 -34.67 35.45 11.80
C ALA A 629 -34.48 34.72 13.14
N ALA A 630 -35.56 34.22 13.73
CA ALA A 630 -35.51 33.42 14.96
C ALA A 630 -34.72 32.13 14.75
N ALA A 631 -34.95 31.42 13.64
CA ALA A 631 -34.26 30.19 13.30
C ALA A 631 -32.75 30.40 13.07
N LEU A 632 -32.36 31.47 12.38
CA LEU A 632 -30.95 31.82 12.19
C LEU A 632 -30.29 32.19 13.52
N ALA A 633 -30.98 32.90 14.41
CA ALA A 633 -30.47 33.22 15.74
C ALA A 633 -30.26 31.96 16.60
N GLU A 634 -31.22 31.02 16.59
CA GLU A 634 -31.09 29.73 17.28
C GLU A 634 -29.91 28.92 16.73
N LEU A 635 -29.78 28.81 15.39
CA LEU A 635 -28.65 28.12 14.75
C LEU A 635 -27.30 28.71 15.20
N LYS A 636 -27.17 30.04 15.21
CA LYS A 636 -25.94 30.72 15.65
C LYS A 636 -25.64 30.46 17.12
N ASN A 637 -26.65 30.56 17.99
CA ASN A 637 -26.48 30.28 19.42
C ASN A 637 -26.10 28.81 19.67
N CYS A 638 -26.71 27.89 18.92
CA CYS A 638 -26.40 26.45 18.99
C CYS A 638 -24.94 26.19 18.62
N LEU A 639 -24.42 26.81 17.55
CA LEU A 639 -23.02 26.66 17.11
C LEU A 639 -21.99 27.15 18.15
N LEU A 640 -22.40 28.02 19.08
CA LEU A 640 -21.58 28.50 20.20
C LEU A 640 -21.77 27.67 21.47
N GLY A 641 -22.75 26.76 21.49
CA GLY A 641 -23.12 25.96 22.66
C GLY A 641 -22.14 24.84 22.99
N LEU A 642 -22.12 24.43 24.26
CA LEU A 642 -21.25 23.36 24.76
C LEU A 642 -21.52 22.00 24.11
N GLU A 643 -22.77 21.72 23.72
CA GLU A 643 -23.15 20.48 23.05
C GLU A 643 -22.49 20.35 21.66
N VAL A 644 -22.46 21.44 20.88
CA VAL A 644 -21.76 21.46 19.58
C VAL A 644 -20.25 21.33 19.78
N GLN A 645 -19.69 21.97 20.80
CA GLN A 645 -18.25 21.84 21.11
C GLN A 645 -17.87 20.40 21.43
N ALA A 646 -18.70 19.67 22.18
CA ALA A 646 -18.44 18.26 22.52
C ALA A 646 -18.50 17.32 21.30
N GLU A 647 -19.33 17.63 20.31
CA GLU A 647 -19.49 16.83 19.08
C GLU A 647 -18.59 17.29 17.92
N THR A 648 -17.89 18.42 18.08
CA THR A 648 -16.99 18.96 17.06
C THR A 648 -15.70 18.16 17.00
N LEU A 649 -15.31 17.77 15.79
CA LEU A 649 -14.00 17.15 15.57
C LEU A 649 -12.96 18.24 15.31
N HIS A 650 -11.96 18.32 16.18
CA HIS A 650 -10.84 19.26 16.05
C HIS A 650 -9.63 18.56 15.42
N LEU A 651 -9.40 18.82 14.14
CA LEU A 651 -8.26 18.30 13.39
C LEU A 651 -7.07 19.26 13.54
N THR A 652 -6.25 19.00 14.56
CA THR A 652 -5.04 19.78 14.87
C THR A 652 -3.92 19.53 13.85
N PRO A 653 -2.86 20.37 13.83
CA PRO A 653 -1.67 20.10 13.02
C PRO A 653 -1.05 18.71 13.26
N ASP A 654 -1.05 18.21 14.49
CA ASP A 654 -0.57 16.86 14.81
C ASP A 654 -1.45 15.76 14.18
N CYS A 655 -2.75 16.03 14.06
CA CYS A 655 -3.69 15.15 13.36
C CYS A 655 -3.53 15.25 11.84
N LEU A 656 -3.03 16.37 11.31
CA LEU A 656 -2.91 16.67 9.90
C LEU A 656 -1.49 17.10 9.52
N PRO A 657 -0.46 16.25 9.73
CA PRO A 657 0.90 16.58 9.31
C PRO A 657 1.00 16.65 7.79
N ARG A 658 2.10 17.22 7.27
CA ARG A 658 2.47 17.14 5.86
C ARG A 658 2.20 15.76 5.25
N GLY A 659 1.60 15.75 4.07
CA GLY A 659 1.16 14.53 3.38
C GLY A 659 -0.25 14.07 3.79
N SER A 660 -0.94 14.79 4.67
CA SER A 660 -2.35 14.52 4.98
C SER A 660 -3.28 15.15 3.95
N LEU A 661 -4.32 14.42 3.57
CA LEU A 661 -5.44 14.89 2.77
C LEU A 661 -6.73 14.75 3.57
N VAL A 662 -7.58 15.77 3.53
CA VAL A 662 -8.94 15.72 4.08
C VAL A 662 -9.90 15.91 2.93
N LEU A 663 -10.79 14.95 2.70
CA LEU A 663 -11.88 15.06 1.73
C LEU A 663 -13.20 15.12 2.49
N MET A 664 -14.13 15.97 2.05
CA MET A 664 -15.35 16.25 2.79
C MET A 664 -16.53 16.53 1.87
N ASP A 665 -17.70 16.02 2.25
CA ASP A 665 -19.01 16.42 1.76
C ASP A 665 -19.38 17.76 2.41
N ASN A 666 -19.20 18.81 1.62
CA ASN A 666 -19.39 20.20 1.96
C ASN A 666 -20.83 20.54 2.40
N ARG A 667 -21.80 19.65 2.16
CA ARG A 667 -23.19 19.86 2.57
C ARG A 667 -23.48 19.22 3.92
N ARG A 668 -22.83 18.10 4.22
CA ARG A 668 -23.08 17.31 5.44
C ARG A 668 -22.19 17.71 6.62
N TRP A 669 -21.18 18.53 6.37
CA TRP A 669 -20.22 18.99 7.37
C TRP A 669 -20.03 20.49 7.27
N LEU A 670 -20.15 21.16 8.42
CA LEU A 670 -19.67 22.52 8.60
C LEU A 670 -18.20 22.49 8.97
N HIS A 671 -17.45 23.51 8.55
CA HIS A 671 -16.06 23.65 8.92
C HIS A 671 -15.70 25.07 9.34
N ALA A 672 -14.77 25.15 10.27
CA ALA A 672 -14.17 26.38 10.76
C ALA A 672 -12.65 26.17 10.91
N ARG A 673 -11.91 27.27 10.95
CA ARG A 673 -10.48 27.27 11.21
C ARG A 673 -10.19 28.34 12.25
N ASN A 674 -9.45 28.01 13.29
CA ASN A 674 -8.92 29.05 14.17
C ASN A 674 -7.82 29.88 13.47
N GLU A 675 -7.25 30.84 14.18
CA GLU A 675 -6.16 31.67 13.65
C GLU A 675 -4.98 30.82 13.19
N VAL A 676 -4.39 31.18 12.04
CA VAL A 676 -3.14 30.59 11.58
C VAL A 676 -2.01 31.37 12.23
N MET A 677 -1.09 30.66 12.87
CA MET A 677 0.03 31.22 13.61
C MET A 677 1.35 31.07 12.85
N ASP A 678 1.45 30.08 11.95
CA ASP A 678 2.61 29.90 11.07
C ASP A 678 2.37 30.59 9.70
N PRO A 679 3.09 31.68 9.36
CA PRO A 679 2.97 32.35 8.07
C PRO A 679 3.39 31.47 6.89
N GLU A 680 4.17 30.41 7.14
CA GLU A 680 4.61 29.48 6.11
C GLU A 680 3.64 28.30 5.92
N ARG A 681 2.52 28.26 6.66
CA ARG A 681 1.48 27.24 6.48
C ARG A 681 1.03 27.19 5.02
N HIS A 682 1.01 26.00 4.44
CA HIS A 682 0.70 25.80 3.03
C HIS A 682 -0.19 24.58 2.84
N LEU A 683 -1.43 24.82 2.42
CA LEU A 683 -2.33 23.78 1.96
C LEU A 683 -2.60 23.93 0.46
N ARG A 684 -3.11 22.87 -0.14
CA ARG A 684 -3.73 22.93 -1.46
C ARG A 684 -5.20 22.54 -1.38
N ARG A 685 -6.07 23.24 -2.13
CA ARG A 685 -7.52 23.00 -2.12
C ARG A 685 -8.05 22.72 -3.51
N VAL A 686 -9.11 21.91 -3.53
CA VAL A 686 -9.94 21.62 -4.69
C VAL A 686 -11.39 21.48 -4.26
N ARG A 687 -12.31 21.86 -5.15
CA ARG A 687 -13.75 21.67 -5.02
C ARG A 687 -14.25 20.97 -6.27
N TRP A 688 -15.21 20.06 -6.13
CA TRP A 688 -15.77 19.35 -7.28
C TRP A 688 -17.23 18.95 -7.04
N ASP A 689 -17.86 18.39 -8.08
CA ASP A 689 -19.24 17.92 -8.05
C ASP A 689 -20.24 19.03 -7.67
N ALA A 690 -20.15 20.17 -8.36
CA ALA A 690 -21.13 21.24 -8.22
C ALA A 690 -22.53 20.75 -8.66
N ARG A 691 -23.48 20.85 -7.75
CA ARG A 691 -24.88 20.46 -7.99
C ARG A 691 -25.81 21.47 -7.33
N PRO A 692 -27.04 21.68 -7.83
CA PRO A 692 -28.03 22.48 -7.12
C PRO A 692 -28.16 22.06 -5.65
N PHE A 693 -28.31 23.05 -4.76
CA PHE A 693 -28.64 22.76 -3.37
C PHE A 693 -30.10 22.28 -3.31
N PRO A 694 -30.41 21.13 -2.67
CA PRO A 694 -31.75 20.55 -2.76
C PRO A 694 -32.81 21.49 -2.15
N ALA A 695 -33.88 21.76 -2.90
CA ALA A 695 -35.03 22.53 -2.42
C ALA A 695 -36.14 21.59 -1.95
N VAL A 696 -36.79 21.92 -0.82
CA VAL A 696 -38.00 21.22 -0.39
C VAL A 696 -39.16 21.66 -1.29
N THR A 697 -39.73 20.73 -2.05
CA THR A 697 -40.99 20.96 -2.78
C THR A 697 -42.16 20.79 -1.82
N PHE A 698 -42.72 21.89 -1.34
CA PHE A 698 -43.99 21.84 -0.61
C PHE A 698 -45.13 21.59 -1.60
N PRO A 699 -45.98 20.57 -1.41
CA PRO A 699 -47.15 20.39 -2.24
C PRO A 699 -48.03 21.64 -2.13
N HIS A 700 -48.28 22.31 -3.25
CA HIS A 700 -49.21 23.43 -3.30
C HIS A 700 -50.57 22.98 -2.76
N SER A 701 -51.04 23.62 -1.71
CA SER A 701 -52.41 23.53 -1.24
C SER A 701 -53.32 23.89 -2.41
N ARG A 702 -54.08 22.90 -2.91
CA ARG A 702 -55.23 23.16 -3.78
C ARG A 702 -56.14 24.15 -3.05
N SER A 703 -56.26 25.34 -3.61
CA SER A 703 -57.29 26.30 -3.25
C SER A 703 -58.64 25.59 -3.31
N VAL A 704 -59.32 25.49 -2.18
CA VAL A 704 -60.73 25.13 -2.14
C VAL A 704 -61.50 26.42 -2.41
N ILE A 705 -62.07 26.46 -3.61
CA ILE A 705 -63.01 27.44 -4.21
C ILE A 705 -62.40 28.78 -4.59
#